data_AF-A0A061J1G4-F1
#
_entry.id   AF-A0A061J1G4-F1
#
_cell.length_a   1.000
_cell.length_b   1.000
_cell.length_c   1.000
_cell.angle_alpha   90.00
_cell.angle_beta   90.00
_cell.angle_gamma   90.00
#
_symmetry.space_group_name_H-M   'P 1'
#
loop_
_entity.id
_entity.type
_entity.pdbx_description
1 polymer ?
#
loop_
_entity_poly.entity_id
_entity_poly.type
_entity_poly.pdbx_seq_one_letter_code
_entity_poly.pdbx_strand_id
1 'polypeptide(L)'
;MIKLHHAVRLRLLAQRVSVAGVISPSNSGMTVHALRQLSLCNVHDCELLKRIDEVYPQADLRSRANMFHCLACCVREQLSVHEGLPKALPPLLTKMQESMLGDVDELSPTECILVMEGVVKVAPYRCVTPQLAAVLRGRSTALVDVVSNPVELIGIARIVVEATQEPRPHAAGVDGEPGGEYHLHPGWSQELREISGTIESRLDLFGKQDLLTLVDAVTLRVTPRTGKSALAGEDAGQGLSEHPIRDVPDECRPLLLRVLSSARQRITTLSPSQVSAWLLRVVRLRRQHHPLFICLLQQLDEQHVRSAMSLAQLSTCIESLAETMRVCHEENTLSSTDLQFVARVVAKLLEALVYSLEQSGGSSHDCSVYLVPATVSLSEGVVSGRVAVSRSLMKRLFRMLYCRFGTLTPRERAGVVSAVFHWGLLSQAPTQQQRQDHGSSSHGGGDVFSPALWCDAVLASINTYNTLDALQVMNEVSAVVYAEGGGVGTNTYNLALVRLMLLQLHERLQGQQKELHAVASSCLTRYLTSMSKLGLRRKADYYGVLKILQQRELTNFESLRALGVVARHHLRAVPLITNTVHSIPHLASSLHPKQKCLLLKYLGQVRARRLVRAQHHSSLALGTFLMRDEVLKGVSVLSAIFALVGLVELRQFENETIDLLLQGPLSQHNEYAEVRSSATLSELIAALCRVDRRRVPTATIQAVLSAAVGPLATSRSFFVDLADVSCWLRLVKERPLLVPATSGKDQPHCSEKEKMEYVAAVTNYISVAAAIAKTRLLDIAGSNALKLNTFLFSQMAIGYRLGVSLPPTSERILSRHLDTKHLPQLLSDPRQVVSAVTTACHIWRVNPEAAAEVLLFAEKNYGSLGAQEALLLGIEMTEALRDADASAKQVVEMMRRLQTLAWQSLKDARRLKKLSVQEVALGTRYGVVAEAPGVSAPC
;
A
#
# COMPACT_ATOMS: atom_id res chain seq x y z
N MET A 1 27.50 21.45 -22.40
CA MET A 1 27.99 22.76 -22.90
C MET A 1 27.25 23.28 -24.14
N ILE A 2 26.93 22.46 -25.15
CA ILE A 2 26.28 22.90 -26.41
C ILE A 2 24.91 23.60 -26.20
N LYS A 3 24.07 23.11 -25.26
CA LYS A 3 22.76 23.73 -24.95
C LYS A 3 22.85 25.15 -24.35
N LEU A 4 23.90 25.43 -23.57
CA LEU A 4 24.10 26.75 -22.94
C LEU A 4 24.47 27.81 -23.99
N HIS A 5 25.26 27.42 -25.00
CA HIS A 5 25.70 28.33 -26.06
C HIS A 5 24.57 28.70 -27.02
N HIS A 6 23.66 27.77 -27.31
CA HIS A 6 22.46 28.04 -28.10
C HIS A 6 21.44 28.92 -27.37
N ALA A 7 21.22 28.71 -26.07
CA ALA A 7 20.32 29.55 -25.27
C ALA A 7 20.80 31.01 -25.19
N VAL A 8 22.11 31.23 -25.05
CA VAL A 8 22.69 32.59 -25.05
C VAL A 8 22.57 33.25 -26.42
N ARG A 9 22.82 32.53 -27.52
CA ARG A 9 22.64 33.05 -28.88
C ARG A 9 21.19 33.40 -29.19
N LEU A 10 20.24 32.56 -28.77
CA LEU A 10 18.81 32.79 -28.94
C LEU A 10 18.33 34.01 -28.14
N ARG A 11 18.84 34.21 -26.91
CA ARG A 11 18.57 35.42 -26.12
C ARG A 11 19.12 36.69 -26.79
N LEU A 12 20.35 36.65 -27.33
CA LEU A 12 20.94 37.78 -28.06
C LEU A 12 20.20 38.09 -29.36
N LEU A 13 19.71 37.06 -30.07
CA LEU A 13 18.87 37.23 -31.25
C LEU A 13 17.53 37.86 -30.88
N ALA A 14 16.89 37.39 -29.80
CA ALA A 14 15.67 38.00 -29.28
C ALA A 14 15.85 39.49 -28.98
N GLN A 15 16.95 39.86 -28.31
CA GLN A 15 17.28 41.26 -28.01
C GLN A 15 17.51 42.12 -29.26
N ARG A 16 18.19 41.59 -30.28
CA ARG A 16 18.46 42.32 -31.54
C ARG A 16 17.21 42.54 -32.39
N VAL A 17 16.34 41.54 -32.42
CA VAL A 17 15.10 41.52 -33.18
C VAL A 17 14.06 42.46 -32.52
N SER A 18 14.17 42.72 -31.21
CA SER A 18 13.33 43.69 -30.50
C SER A 18 13.76 45.17 -30.63
N VAL A 19 14.79 45.51 -31.42
CA VAL A 19 15.22 46.92 -31.59
C VAL A 19 14.31 47.66 -32.59
N ALA A 20 13.86 48.87 -32.22
CA ALA A 20 13.03 49.71 -33.08
C ALA A 20 13.69 49.97 -34.45
N GLY A 21 12.91 49.79 -35.53
CA GLY A 21 13.35 49.96 -36.91
C GLY A 21 14.03 48.74 -37.56
N VAL A 22 14.35 47.67 -36.81
CA VAL A 22 14.91 46.42 -37.38
C VAL A 22 13.83 45.58 -38.07
N ILE A 23 12.62 45.61 -37.55
CA ILE A 23 11.45 44.89 -38.07
C ILE A 23 10.41 45.90 -38.51
N SER A 24 9.75 45.62 -39.62
CA SER A 24 8.64 46.47 -40.08
C SER A 24 7.53 46.55 -39.03
N PRO A 25 6.83 47.69 -38.95
CA PRO A 25 5.63 47.86 -38.10
C PRO A 25 4.64 46.69 -38.17
N SER A 26 4.42 46.13 -39.36
CA SER A 26 3.50 45.01 -39.64
C SER A 26 3.97 43.63 -39.18
N ASN A 27 5.26 43.47 -38.87
CA ASN A 27 5.85 42.19 -38.45
C ASN A 27 6.21 42.15 -36.96
N SER A 28 6.04 43.28 -36.26
CA SER A 28 6.38 43.40 -34.84
C SER A 28 5.53 42.47 -33.97
N GLY A 29 4.25 42.29 -34.29
CA GLY A 29 3.37 41.34 -33.59
C GLY A 29 3.80 39.87 -33.76
N MET A 30 4.08 39.45 -35.00
CA MET A 30 4.54 38.09 -35.29
C MET A 30 5.89 37.77 -34.64
N THR A 31 6.73 38.78 -34.50
CA THR A 31 8.01 38.66 -33.82
C THR A 31 7.85 38.33 -32.35
N VAL A 32 7.03 39.10 -31.62
CA VAL A 32 6.76 38.84 -30.20
C VAL A 32 6.08 37.47 -30.03
N HIS A 33 5.21 37.08 -30.97
CA HIS A 33 4.63 35.75 -31.00
C HIS A 33 5.70 34.65 -31.14
N ALA A 34 6.64 34.79 -32.08
CA ALA A 34 7.74 33.84 -32.26
C ALA A 34 8.63 33.75 -31.02
N LEU A 35 8.91 34.87 -30.36
CA LEU A 35 9.66 34.89 -29.10
C LEU A 35 8.93 34.11 -27.99
N ARG A 36 7.60 34.21 -27.91
CA ARG A 36 6.80 33.41 -26.98
C ARG A 36 6.87 31.91 -27.33
N GLN A 37 6.67 31.54 -28.59
CA GLN A 37 6.72 30.12 -29.02
C GLN A 37 8.08 29.46 -28.74
N LEU A 38 9.16 30.24 -28.82
CA LEU A 38 10.51 29.78 -28.48
C LEU A 38 10.83 29.85 -26.98
N SER A 39 9.88 30.24 -26.12
CA SER A 39 10.07 30.47 -24.68
C SER A 39 11.17 31.49 -24.37
N LEU A 40 11.38 32.48 -25.26
CA LEU A 40 12.38 33.54 -25.13
C LEU A 40 11.77 34.88 -24.67
N CYS A 41 10.44 35.03 -24.75
CA CYS A 41 9.72 36.19 -24.25
C CYS A 41 9.61 36.12 -22.71
N ASN A 42 10.66 36.54 -21.99
CA ASN A 42 10.71 36.50 -20.53
C ASN A 42 10.20 37.81 -19.91
N VAL A 43 9.10 37.75 -19.14
CA VAL A 43 8.49 38.93 -18.52
C VAL A 43 9.26 39.48 -17.31
N HIS A 44 10.31 38.79 -16.86
CA HIS A 44 11.26 39.28 -15.86
C HIS A 44 12.44 40.06 -16.48
N ASP A 45 12.64 39.99 -17.80
CA ASP A 45 13.74 40.67 -18.48
C ASP A 45 13.39 42.14 -18.76
N CYS A 46 13.91 43.04 -17.91
CA CYS A 46 13.61 44.47 -17.98
C CYS A 46 14.07 45.12 -19.29
N GLU A 47 15.17 44.65 -19.89
CA GLU A 47 15.66 45.20 -21.16
C GLU A 47 14.74 44.78 -22.30
N LEU A 48 14.30 43.51 -22.33
CA LEU A 48 13.32 43.06 -23.32
C LEU A 48 12.00 43.84 -23.23
N LEU A 49 11.47 44.06 -22.02
CA LEU A 49 10.24 44.83 -21.83
C LEU A 49 10.38 46.29 -22.27
N LYS A 50 11.53 46.92 -21.99
CA LYS A 50 11.82 48.28 -22.46
C LYS A 50 11.83 48.35 -23.99
N ARG A 51 12.41 47.36 -24.66
CA ARG A 51 12.42 47.26 -26.12
C ARG A 51 11.03 47.08 -26.71
N ILE A 52 10.19 46.25 -26.08
CA ILE A 52 8.79 46.11 -26.46
C ILE A 52 8.04 47.45 -26.34
N ASP A 53 8.30 48.23 -25.29
CA ASP A 53 7.71 49.58 -25.11
C ASP A 53 8.16 50.60 -26.18
N GLU A 54 9.42 50.50 -26.64
CA GLU A 54 9.94 51.35 -27.73
C GLU A 54 9.32 51.00 -29.10
N VAL A 55 9.07 49.71 -29.35
CA VAL A 55 8.53 49.22 -30.64
C VAL A 55 7.01 49.35 -30.72
N TYR A 56 6.30 49.17 -29.62
CA TYR A 56 4.84 49.10 -29.60
C TYR A 56 4.12 50.31 -30.25
N PRO A 57 4.51 51.58 -30.00
CA PRO A 57 3.88 52.73 -30.62
C PRO A 57 4.08 52.83 -32.14
N GLN A 58 5.11 52.16 -32.67
CA GLN A 58 5.45 52.17 -34.09
C GLN A 58 4.73 51.05 -34.86
N ALA A 59 4.05 50.14 -34.16
CA ALA A 59 3.40 48.97 -34.74
C ALA A 59 1.99 49.31 -35.25
N ASP A 60 1.56 48.63 -36.32
CA ASP A 60 0.18 48.73 -36.81
C ASP A 60 -0.82 48.13 -35.81
N LEU A 61 -2.11 48.43 -35.95
CA LEU A 61 -3.14 48.01 -35.00
C LEU A 61 -3.15 46.48 -34.79
N ARG A 62 -3.01 45.72 -35.88
CA ARG A 62 -2.87 44.25 -35.86
C ARG A 62 -1.68 43.78 -35.04
N SER A 63 -0.51 44.39 -35.24
CA SER A 63 0.69 44.04 -34.49
C SER A 63 0.58 44.46 -33.03
N ARG A 64 -0.02 45.61 -32.73
CA ARG A 64 -0.29 46.06 -31.35
C ARG A 64 -1.18 45.06 -30.59
N ALA A 65 -2.27 44.60 -31.20
CA ALA A 65 -3.14 43.56 -30.64
C ALA A 65 -2.38 42.25 -30.36
N ASN A 66 -1.56 41.79 -31.33
CA ASN A 66 -0.73 40.59 -31.17
C ASN A 66 0.35 40.71 -30.10
N MET A 67 1.04 41.85 -30.04
CA MET A 67 2.07 42.12 -29.03
C MET A 67 1.48 42.09 -27.62
N PHE A 68 0.33 42.75 -27.42
CA PHE A 68 -0.37 42.74 -26.14
C PHE A 68 -0.85 41.34 -25.75
N HIS A 69 -1.53 40.63 -26.66
CA HIS A 69 -1.99 39.27 -26.41
C HIS A 69 -0.83 38.33 -26.03
N CYS A 70 0.28 38.37 -26.78
CA CYS A 70 1.44 37.52 -26.51
C CYS A 70 2.09 37.84 -25.16
N LEU A 71 2.21 39.13 -24.82
CA LEU A 71 2.74 39.56 -23.53
C LEU A 71 1.83 39.10 -22.39
N ALA A 72 0.52 39.30 -22.52
CA ALA A 72 -0.50 38.85 -21.57
C ALA A 72 -0.49 37.33 -21.35
N CYS A 73 -0.31 36.54 -22.41
CA CYS A 73 -0.11 35.09 -22.26
C CYS A 73 1.18 34.77 -21.49
N CYS A 74 2.30 35.44 -21.79
CA CYS A 74 3.56 35.22 -21.06
C CYS A 74 3.43 35.58 -19.57
N VAL A 75 2.71 36.65 -19.23
CA VAL A 75 2.36 37.01 -17.84
C VAL A 75 1.66 35.85 -17.15
N ARG A 76 0.62 35.28 -17.79
CA ARG A 76 -0.14 34.17 -17.22
C ARG A 76 0.66 32.87 -17.12
N GLU A 77 1.59 32.63 -18.04
CA GLU A 77 2.42 31.42 -18.11
C GLU A 77 3.61 31.44 -17.14
N GLN A 78 4.17 32.63 -16.84
CA GLN A 78 5.43 32.77 -16.10
C GLN A 78 5.25 33.30 -14.68
N LEU A 79 4.14 33.97 -14.37
CA LEU A 79 3.92 34.61 -13.07
C LEU A 79 2.82 33.92 -12.27
N SER A 80 2.99 33.93 -10.95
CA SER A 80 1.95 33.55 -9.99
C SER A 80 1.16 34.79 -9.57
N VAL A 81 -0.18 34.66 -9.53
CA VAL A 81 -1.08 35.72 -9.04
C VAL A 81 -0.73 36.13 -7.60
N HIS A 82 -0.13 35.22 -6.81
CA HIS A 82 0.27 35.47 -5.43
C HIS A 82 1.61 36.20 -5.27
N GLU A 83 2.48 36.14 -6.27
CA GLU A 83 3.83 36.74 -6.20
C GLU A 83 3.87 38.18 -6.73
N GLY A 84 2.81 38.61 -7.43
CA GLY A 84 2.67 39.96 -7.99
C GLY A 84 3.43 40.15 -9.31
N LEU A 85 3.21 41.30 -9.97
CA LEU A 85 3.84 41.62 -11.26
C LEU A 85 5.21 42.31 -11.07
N PRO A 86 6.21 42.04 -11.92
CA PRO A 86 7.46 42.81 -11.99
C PRO A 86 7.20 44.31 -12.21
N LYS A 87 7.97 45.19 -11.55
CA LYS A 87 7.71 46.66 -11.52
C LYS A 87 7.58 47.33 -12.90
N ALA A 88 8.28 46.82 -13.92
CA ALA A 88 8.26 47.39 -15.27
C ALA A 88 7.00 47.01 -16.08
N LEU A 89 6.26 45.98 -15.66
CA LEU A 89 5.19 45.36 -16.44
C LEU A 89 3.83 46.09 -16.32
N PRO A 90 3.36 46.52 -15.12
CA PRO A 90 2.10 47.26 -15.01
C PRO A 90 2.04 48.55 -15.84
N PRO A 91 3.05 49.45 -15.82
CA PRO A 91 3.01 50.67 -16.63
C PRO A 91 2.94 50.38 -18.14
N LEU A 92 3.67 49.37 -18.62
CA LEU A 92 3.64 48.95 -20.02
C LEU A 92 2.26 48.40 -20.40
N LEU A 93 1.69 47.49 -19.60
CA LEU A 93 0.37 46.92 -19.85
C LEU A 93 -0.74 47.99 -19.83
N THR A 94 -0.65 48.98 -18.94
CA THR A 94 -1.60 50.11 -18.90
C THR A 94 -1.49 50.94 -20.17
N LYS A 95 -0.27 51.34 -20.57
CA LYS A 95 -0.04 52.11 -21.80
C LYS A 95 -0.53 51.39 -23.06
N MET A 96 -0.32 50.07 -23.15
CA MET A 96 -0.84 49.27 -24.27
C MET A 96 -2.37 49.21 -24.27
N GLN A 97 -3.01 49.09 -23.11
CA GLN A 97 -4.48 49.08 -23.00
C GLN A 97 -5.10 50.45 -23.32
N GLU A 98 -4.49 51.56 -22.86
CA GLU A 98 -4.94 52.92 -23.20
C GLU A 98 -4.81 53.19 -24.70
N SER A 99 -3.70 52.77 -25.32
CA SER A 99 -3.52 52.87 -26.77
C SER A 99 -4.58 52.09 -27.53
N MET A 100 -4.95 50.88 -27.10
CA MET A 100 -6.00 50.10 -27.75
C MET A 100 -7.41 50.57 -27.44
N LEU A 101 -7.63 51.28 -26.33
CA LEU A 101 -8.90 51.92 -26.03
C LEU A 101 -9.17 53.07 -27.02
N GLY A 102 -8.13 53.83 -27.39
CA GLY A 102 -8.24 54.91 -28.38
C GLY A 102 -8.65 54.44 -29.77
N ASP A 103 -8.21 53.23 -30.17
CA ASP A 103 -8.46 52.66 -31.50
C ASP A 103 -9.46 51.50 -31.46
N VAL A 104 -10.24 51.37 -30.37
CA VAL A 104 -11.04 50.17 -30.12
C VAL A 104 -12.00 49.95 -31.28
N ASP A 105 -12.68 50.99 -31.77
CA ASP A 105 -13.67 50.98 -32.86
C ASP A 105 -13.14 50.46 -34.19
N GLU A 106 -11.83 50.57 -34.43
CA GLU A 106 -11.16 50.12 -35.66
C GLU A 106 -10.71 48.65 -35.60
N LEU A 107 -10.81 47.99 -34.44
CA LEU A 107 -10.41 46.58 -34.29
C LEU A 107 -11.30 45.66 -35.13
N SER A 108 -10.68 44.84 -35.97
CA SER A 108 -11.33 43.70 -36.62
C SER A 108 -11.80 42.65 -35.60
N PRO A 109 -12.71 41.73 -35.97
CA PRO A 109 -13.18 40.67 -35.06
C PRO A 109 -12.04 39.84 -34.46
N THR A 110 -11.05 39.44 -35.27
CA THR A 110 -9.87 38.71 -34.81
C THR A 110 -9.03 39.52 -33.82
N GLU A 111 -8.82 40.82 -34.07
CA GLU A 111 -8.07 41.69 -33.16
C GLU A 111 -8.83 41.90 -31.85
N CYS A 112 -10.15 42.12 -31.91
CA CYS A 112 -11.00 42.24 -30.73
C CYS A 112 -10.91 40.98 -29.84
N ILE A 113 -10.91 39.78 -30.43
CA ILE A 113 -10.73 38.51 -29.72
C ILE A 113 -9.35 38.44 -29.05
N LEU A 114 -8.27 38.75 -29.77
CA LEU A 114 -6.91 38.70 -29.22
C LEU A 114 -6.73 39.66 -28.04
N VAL A 115 -7.24 40.89 -28.17
CA VAL A 115 -7.16 41.90 -27.11
C VAL A 115 -8.00 41.49 -25.92
N MET A 116 -9.22 40.99 -26.14
CA MET A 116 -10.09 40.54 -25.05
C MET A 116 -9.51 39.30 -24.34
N GLU A 117 -8.95 38.33 -25.07
CA GLU A 117 -8.23 37.20 -24.47
C GLU A 117 -7.04 37.70 -23.64
N GLY A 118 -6.28 38.67 -24.16
CA GLY A 118 -5.21 39.33 -23.40
C GLY A 118 -5.69 39.99 -22.11
N VAL A 119 -6.81 40.72 -22.16
CA VAL A 119 -7.45 41.37 -21.00
C VAL A 119 -7.85 40.33 -19.95
N VAL A 120 -8.48 39.22 -20.36
CA VAL A 120 -8.82 38.11 -19.44
C VAL A 120 -7.55 37.55 -18.79
N LYS A 121 -6.49 37.27 -19.56
CA LYS A 121 -5.23 36.72 -19.00
C LYS A 121 -4.57 37.58 -17.92
N VAL A 122 -4.71 38.91 -18.00
CA VAL A 122 -4.10 39.85 -17.04
C VAL A 122 -5.06 40.33 -15.95
N ALA A 123 -6.38 40.07 -16.06
CA ALA A 123 -7.39 40.44 -15.08
C ALA A 123 -7.07 40.00 -13.64
N PRO A 124 -6.54 38.78 -13.37
CA PRO A 124 -6.18 38.35 -12.02
C PRO A 124 -5.15 39.24 -11.32
N TYR A 125 -4.36 40.01 -12.08
CA TYR A 125 -3.29 40.86 -11.57
C TYR A 125 -3.72 42.32 -11.31
N ARG A 126 -5.01 42.64 -11.46
CA ARG A 126 -5.59 43.98 -11.21
C ARG A 126 -4.96 45.11 -12.05
N CYS A 127 -4.43 44.78 -13.22
CA CYS A 127 -3.86 45.75 -14.17
C CYS A 127 -4.74 45.99 -15.40
N VAL A 128 -6.00 45.54 -15.36
CA VAL A 128 -6.97 45.73 -16.45
C VAL A 128 -7.61 47.11 -16.37
N THR A 129 -7.71 47.78 -17.51
CA THR A 129 -8.47 49.02 -17.68
C THR A 129 -9.96 48.68 -17.77
N PRO A 130 -10.80 49.07 -16.79
CA PRO A 130 -12.21 48.63 -16.73
C PRO A 130 -13.04 49.06 -17.95
N GLN A 131 -12.76 50.25 -18.50
CA GLN A 131 -13.45 50.77 -19.67
C GLN A 131 -13.19 49.95 -20.94
N LEU A 132 -11.92 49.60 -21.19
CA LEU A 132 -11.55 48.72 -22.31
C LEU A 132 -12.20 47.35 -22.18
N ALA A 133 -12.17 46.75 -20.98
CA ALA A 133 -12.80 45.46 -20.73
C ALA A 133 -14.32 45.47 -20.94
N ALA A 134 -15.00 46.55 -20.57
CA ALA A 134 -16.45 46.69 -20.77
C ALA A 134 -16.81 46.81 -22.27
N VAL A 135 -16.09 47.65 -23.02
CA VAL A 135 -16.31 47.84 -24.46
C VAL A 135 -16.01 46.56 -25.24
N LEU A 136 -14.87 45.92 -24.98
CA LEU A 136 -14.50 44.66 -25.66
C LEU A 136 -15.44 43.51 -25.33
N ARG A 137 -16.00 43.46 -24.11
CA ARG A 137 -17.01 42.47 -23.74
C ARG A 137 -18.28 42.64 -24.58
N GLY A 138 -18.85 43.84 -24.63
CA GLY A 138 -20.06 44.12 -25.41
C GLY A 138 -19.87 43.89 -26.92
N ARG A 139 -18.67 44.15 -27.43
CA ARG A 139 -18.34 43.86 -28.83
C ARG A 139 -18.14 42.39 -29.10
N SER A 140 -17.44 41.67 -28.23
CA SER A 140 -17.17 40.24 -28.40
C SER A 140 -18.46 39.40 -28.37
N THR A 141 -19.46 39.81 -27.58
CA THR A 141 -20.79 39.18 -27.57
C THR A 141 -21.60 39.54 -28.81
N ALA A 142 -21.57 40.79 -29.26
CA ALA A 142 -22.24 41.21 -30.51
C ALA A 142 -21.63 40.55 -31.76
N LEU A 143 -20.34 40.19 -31.74
CA LEU A 143 -19.66 39.52 -32.85
C LEU A 143 -20.18 38.10 -33.11
N VAL A 144 -20.81 37.45 -32.12
CA VAL A 144 -21.30 36.06 -32.21
C VAL A 144 -22.28 35.87 -33.37
N ASP A 145 -23.16 36.85 -33.59
CA ASP A 145 -24.18 36.76 -34.64
C ASP A 145 -23.64 37.08 -36.03
N VAL A 146 -22.60 37.93 -36.10
CA VAL A 146 -22.04 38.50 -37.33
C VAL A 146 -20.92 37.61 -37.92
N VAL A 147 -20.14 36.98 -37.04
CA VAL A 147 -18.98 36.17 -37.45
C VAL A 147 -19.42 34.85 -38.07
N SER A 148 -18.90 34.57 -39.28
CA SER A 148 -19.18 33.34 -40.01
C SER A 148 -18.07 32.28 -39.90
N ASN A 149 -16.87 32.67 -39.48
CA ASN A 149 -15.69 31.80 -39.43
C ASN A 149 -15.63 30.98 -38.12
N PRO A 150 -15.53 29.64 -38.18
CA PRO A 150 -15.38 28.79 -37.00
C PRO A 150 -14.27 29.19 -36.03
N VAL A 151 -13.12 29.66 -36.54
CA VAL A 151 -11.96 30.03 -35.70
C VAL A 151 -12.28 31.19 -34.77
N GLU A 152 -13.01 32.18 -35.27
CA GLU A 152 -13.40 33.37 -34.50
C GLU A 152 -14.48 33.03 -33.47
N LEU A 153 -15.47 32.18 -33.82
CA LEU A 153 -16.46 31.67 -32.87
C LEU A 153 -15.82 30.86 -31.72
N ILE A 154 -14.82 30.03 -32.02
CA ILE A 154 -14.01 29.31 -31.02
C ILE A 154 -13.24 30.29 -30.13
N GLY A 155 -12.71 31.36 -30.71
CA GLY A 155 -12.06 32.46 -29.99
C GLY A 155 -12.99 33.11 -28.96
N ILE A 156 -14.20 33.46 -29.38
CA ILE A 156 -15.22 34.07 -28.51
C ILE A 156 -15.63 33.12 -27.38
N ALA A 157 -15.91 31.84 -27.70
CA ALA A 157 -16.24 30.83 -26.69
C ALA A 157 -15.13 30.65 -25.66
N ARG A 158 -13.85 30.58 -26.09
CA ARG A 158 -12.69 30.46 -25.20
C ARG A 158 -12.56 31.65 -24.25
N ILE A 159 -12.75 32.88 -24.75
CA ILE A 159 -12.71 34.09 -23.90
C ILE A 159 -13.75 34.00 -22.78
N VAL A 160 -14.97 33.63 -23.13
CA VAL A 160 -16.11 33.54 -22.21
C VAL A 160 -15.89 32.43 -21.19
N VAL A 161 -15.44 31.26 -21.62
CA VAL A 161 -15.15 30.12 -20.74
C VAL A 161 -13.93 30.36 -19.84
N GLU A 162 -12.91 31.07 -20.32
CA GLU A 162 -11.78 31.46 -19.46
C GLU A 162 -12.18 32.53 -18.44
N ALA A 163 -13.03 33.49 -18.83
CA ALA A 163 -13.55 34.51 -17.93
C ALA A 163 -14.44 33.92 -16.82
N THR A 164 -15.16 32.82 -17.07
CA THR A 164 -15.98 32.15 -16.04
C THR A 164 -15.16 31.40 -14.99
N GLN A 165 -13.87 31.16 -15.24
CA GLN A 165 -12.98 30.42 -14.34
C GLN A 165 -12.25 31.31 -13.33
N GLU A 166 -12.40 32.63 -13.40
CA GLU A 166 -11.59 33.54 -12.59
C GLU A 166 -12.22 33.80 -11.20
N PRO A 167 -11.52 33.48 -10.09
CA PRO A 167 -12.05 33.71 -8.76
C PRO A 167 -12.18 35.21 -8.47
N ARG A 168 -13.30 35.65 -7.87
CA ARG A 168 -13.39 36.99 -7.27
C ARG A 168 -12.27 37.15 -6.24
N PRO A 169 -11.54 38.28 -6.19
CA PRO A 169 -10.80 38.63 -4.99
C PRO A 169 -11.81 38.74 -3.84
N HIS A 170 -11.58 38.02 -2.74
CA HIS A 170 -12.28 38.29 -1.48
C HIS A 170 -12.15 39.79 -1.19
N ALA A 171 -13.28 40.48 -1.09
CA ALA A 171 -13.31 41.79 -0.50
C ALA A 171 -12.73 41.64 0.92
N ALA A 172 -11.68 42.39 1.22
CA ALA A 172 -11.15 42.42 2.57
C ALA A 172 -12.25 42.99 3.50
N GLY A 173 -12.69 42.17 4.46
CA GLY A 173 -13.85 42.40 5.33
C GLY A 173 -15.11 41.87 4.66
N VAL A 174 -15.64 40.70 5.03
CA VAL A 174 -16.30 40.40 6.31
C VAL A 174 -16.13 38.90 6.62
N ASP A 175 -15.84 38.56 7.87
CA ASP A 175 -15.78 37.19 8.38
C ASP A 175 -17.10 36.43 8.16
N GLY A 176 -17.03 35.21 7.61
CA GLY A 176 -18.18 34.29 7.56
C GLY A 176 -18.00 33.12 6.58
N GLU A 177 -17.66 31.94 7.14
CA GLU A 177 -17.82 30.56 6.64
C GLU A 177 -17.19 30.10 5.29
N PRO A 178 -16.46 28.96 5.27
CA PRO A 178 -16.00 28.33 4.04
C PRO A 178 -17.02 27.29 3.56
N GLY A 179 -18.08 27.76 2.90
CA GLY A 179 -19.11 26.91 2.32
C GLY A 179 -19.86 27.63 1.21
N GLY A 180 -19.21 27.86 0.08
CA GLY A 180 -19.82 28.55 -1.07
C GLY A 180 -19.62 27.75 -2.34
N GLU A 181 -20.72 27.22 -2.87
CA GLU A 181 -20.83 26.69 -4.23
C GLU A 181 -20.21 27.67 -5.23
N TYR A 182 -19.53 27.14 -6.25
CA TYR A 182 -18.95 27.92 -7.33
C TYR A 182 -20.08 28.60 -8.13
N HIS A 183 -20.56 29.75 -7.66
CA HIS A 183 -21.52 30.55 -8.40
C HIS A 183 -20.85 31.08 -9.67
N LEU A 184 -21.11 30.40 -10.79
CA LEU A 184 -20.88 30.88 -12.14
C LEU A 184 -21.45 32.30 -12.25
N HIS A 185 -20.66 33.23 -12.79
CA HIS A 185 -21.02 34.64 -12.94
C HIS A 185 -22.43 34.80 -13.53
N PRO A 186 -23.38 35.50 -12.87
CA PRO A 186 -24.76 35.66 -13.34
C PRO A 186 -24.93 36.42 -14.68
N GLY A 187 -23.84 36.88 -15.31
CA GLY A 187 -23.84 37.40 -16.68
C GLY A 187 -23.41 36.29 -17.63
N TRP A 188 -22.11 36.00 -17.67
CA TRP A 188 -21.42 35.11 -18.63
C TRP A 188 -22.03 33.72 -18.88
N SER A 189 -22.86 33.18 -17.97
CA SER A 189 -23.60 31.94 -18.24
C SER A 189 -24.66 32.11 -19.32
N GLN A 190 -25.33 33.26 -19.39
CA GLN A 190 -26.30 33.56 -20.43
C GLN A 190 -25.61 33.76 -21.78
N GLU A 191 -24.54 34.58 -21.85
CA GLU A 191 -23.82 34.78 -23.10
C GLU A 191 -23.16 33.46 -23.55
N LEU A 192 -22.65 32.63 -22.63
CA LEU A 192 -22.10 31.32 -22.98
C LEU A 192 -23.17 30.38 -23.56
N ARG A 193 -24.41 30.46 -23.07
CA ARG A 193 -25.54 29.69 -23.62
C ARG A 193 -25.92 30.17 -25.02
N GLU A 194 -25.98 31.48 -25.24
CA GLU A 194 -26.25 32.07 -26.55
C GLU A 194 -25.16 31.71 -27.56
N ILE A 195 -23.89 31.86 -27.19
CA ILE A 195 -22.73 31.45 -27.99
C ILE A 195 -22.77 29.95 -28.29
N SER A 196 -23.04 29.13 -27.27
CA SER A 196 -23.11 27.68 -27.44
C SER A 196 -24.22 27.29 -28.41
N GLY A 197 -25.40 27.92 -28.32
CA GLY A 197 -26.51 27.72 -29.25
C GLY A 197 -26.19 28.16 -30.68
N THR A 198 -25.54 29.31 -30.85
CA THR A 198 -25.11 29.79 -32.17
C THR A 198 -24.07 28.85 -32.80
N ILE A 199 -23.06 28.42 -32.04
CA ILE A 199 -22.08 27.44 -32.50
C ILE A 199 -22.77 26.11 -32.84
N GLU A 200 -23.65 25.62 -31.97
CA GLU A 200 -24.40 24.38 -32.13
C GLU A 200 -25.23 24.37 -33.43
N SER A 201 -25.82 25.51 -33.79
CA SER A 201 -26.59 25.68 -35.04
C SER A 201 -25.73 25.72 -36.31
N ARG A 202 -24.43 26.00 -36.18
CA ARG A 202 -23.48 26.19 -37.30
C ARG A 202 -22.38 25.12 -37.34
N LEU A 203 -22.50 24.05 -36.56
CA LEU A 203 -21.47 22.99 -36.44
C LEU A 203 -21.07 22.35 -37.77
N ASP A 204 -21.95 22.36 -38.78
CA ASP A 204 -21.64 21.81 -40.11
C ASP A 204 -20.50 22.55 -40.82
N LEU A 205 -20.29 23.84 -40.51
CA LEU A 205 -19.22 24.67 -41.05
C LEU A 205 -17.85 24.37 -40.42
N PHE A 206 -17.80 23.63 -39.31
CA PHE A 206 -16.58 23.37 -38.56
C PHE A 206 -15.81 22.20 -39.18
N GLY A 207 -14.53 22.40 -39.48
CA GLY A 207 -13.61 21.35 -39.91
C GLY A 207 -13.25 20.38 -38.78
N LYS A 208 -12.55 19.29 -39.12
CA LYS A 208 -12.12 18.26 -38.15
C LYS A 208 -11.25 18.82 -37.01
N GLN A 209 -10.38 19.78 -37.36
CA GLN A 209 -9.50 20.43 -36.40
C GLN A 209 -10.24 21.48 -35.56
N ASP A 210 -11.22 22.16 -36.14
CA ASP A 210 -12.04 23.15 -35.45
C ASP A 210 -12.86 22.49 -34.34
N LEU A 211 -13.42 21.30 -34.59
CA LEU A 211 -14.15 20.54 -33.57
C LEU A 211 -13.25 20.17 -32.37
N LEU A 212 -12.00 19.75 -32.60
CA LEU A 212 -11.04 19.48 -31.52
C LEU A 212 -10.71 20.76 -30.73
N THR A 213 -10.45 21.85 -31.44
CA THR A 213 -10.07 23.15 -30.86
C THR A 213 -11.24 23.76 -30.09
N LEU A 214 -12.48 23.54 -30.54
CA LEU A 214 -13.70 23.93 -29.86
C LEU A 214 -13.85 23.17 -28.54
N VAL A 215 -13.62 21.86 -28.51
CA VAL A 215 -13.62 21.09 -27.25
C VAL A 215 -12.58 21.66 -26.29
N ASP A 216 -11.36 21.93 -26.75
CA ASP A 216 -10.31 22.52 -25.92
C ASP A 216 -10.67 23.93 -25.41
N ALA A 217 -11.42 24.73 -26.21
CA ALA A 217 -11.89 26.06 -25.85
C ALA A 217 -12.99 26.05 -24.79
N VAL A 218 -13.91 25.08 -24.83
CA VAL A 218 -15.03 24.98 -23.87
C VAL A 218 -14.71 24.14 -22.63
N THR A 219 -13.48 23.64 -22.52
CA THR A 219 -13.05 22.82 -21.39
C THR A 219 -12.39 23.67 -20.31
N LEU A 220 -12.85 23.54 -19.07
CA LEU A 220 -12.30 24.23 -17.91
C LEU A 220 -10.86 23.76 -17.61
N ARG A 221 -9.96 24.71 -17.38
CA ARG A 221 -8.60 24.46 -16.91
C ARG A 221 -8.59 24.49 -15.40
N VAL A 222 -8.89 23.36 -14.76
CA VAL A 222 -8.71 23.26 -13.32
C VAL A 222 -7.20 23.39 -13.03
N THR A 223 -6.77 24.51 -12.47
CA THR A 223 -5.40 24.65 -11.97
C THR A 223 -5.20 23.67 -10.82
N PRO A 224 -4.11 22.87 -10.80
CA PRO A 224 -3.80 22.08 -9.62
C PRO A 224 -3.71 23.03 -8.43
N ARG A 225 -4.52 22.78 -7.39
CA ARG A 225 -4.39 23.50 -6.12
C ARG A 225 -2.97 23.25 -5.62
N THR A 226 -2.09 24.23 -5.79
CA THR A 226 -0.77 24.22 -5.13
C THR A 226 -1.00 24.06 -3.64
N GLY A 227 -0.51 22.94 -3.09
CA GLY A 227 -0.76 22.51 -1.73
C GLY A 227 -0.42 23.57 -0.69
N LYS A 228 -1.45 24.30 -0.25
CA LYS A 228 -1.53 24.98 1.04
C LYS A 228 -2.98 24.92 1.53
N SER A 229 -3.41 23.72 1.89
CA SER A 229 -4.40 23.54 2.95
C SER A 229 -4.10 22.21 3.61
N ALA A 230 -3.20 22.27 4.60
CA ALA A 230 -3.25 21.32 5.68
C ALA A 230 -4.55 21.59 6.45
N LEU A 231 -5.23 20.52 6.86
CA LEU A 231 -6.46 20.47 7.67
C LEU A 231 -7.78 20.51 6.87
N ALA A 232 -8.18 19.35 6.32
CA ALA A 232 -9.51 18.77 6.50
C ALA A 232 -9.64 17.46 5.69
N GLY A 233 -9.99 16.38 6.39
CA GLY A 233 -10.87 15.28 5.96
C GLY A 233 -10.68 14.60 4.61
N GLU A 234 -10.19 13.36 4.69
CA GLU A 234 -10.65 12.16 3.96
C GLU A 234 -10.54 12.05 2.42
N ASP A 235 -10.27 10.82 1.99
CA ASP A 235 -10.23 10.26 0.63
C ASP A 235 -9.17 10.75 -0.36
N ALA A 236 -7.98 10.14 -0.29
CA ALA A 236 -7.11 9.95 -1.45
C ALA A 236 -6.28 8.66 -1.33
N GLY A 237 -6.88 7.55 -1.75
CA GLY A 237 -6.15 6.34 -2.09
C GLY A 237 -5.33 6.55 -3.36
N GLN A 238 -4.06 6.12 -3.31
CA GLN A 238 -3.17 5.84 -4.44
C GLN A 238 -2.81 6.99 -5.39
N GLY A 239 -1.58 7.49 -5.24
CA GLY A 239 -0.95 8.37 -6.20
C GLY A 239 -0.64 7.67 -7.53
N LEU A 240 -1.14 8.23 -8.61
CA LEU A 240 -0.44 8.58 -9.87
C LEU A 240 -1.47 9.24 -10.79
N SER A 241 -1.07 10.34 -11.43
CA SER A 241 -1.90 11.30 -12.17
C SER A 241 -2.68 12.29 -11.27
N GLU A 242 -1.97 13.28 -10.72
CA GLU A 242 -2.56 14.61 -10.49
C GLU A 242 -2.88 15.24 -11.85
N HIS A 243 -3.84 14.69 -12.58
CA HIS A 243 -4.45 15.39 -13.69
C HIS A 243 -5.74 15.98 -13.15
N PRO A 244 -5.82 17.30 -13.02
CA PRO A 244 -7.05 17.97 -12.67
C PRO A 244 -8.14 17.49 -13.63
N ILE A 245 -9.22 16.93 -13.09
CA ILE A 245 -10.38 16.55 -13.91
C ILE A 245 -10.82 17.80 -14.64
N ARG A 246 -10.78 17.75 -15.97
CA ARG A 246 -11.24 18.83 -16.81
C ARG A 246 -12.76 18.69 -16.94
N ASP A 247 -13.49 19.71 -16.53
CA ASP A 247 -14.95 19.75 -16.66
C ASP A 247 -15.37 20.76 -17.75
N VAL A 248 -16.63 20.73 -18.16
CA VAL A 248 -17.21 21.65 -19.16
C VAL A 248 -18.38 22.38 -18.50
N PRO A 249 -18.53 23.70 -18.68
CA PRO A 249 -19.69 24.43 -18.15
C PRO A 249 -21.00 23.77 -18.54
N ASP A 250 -21.99 23.83 -17.64
CA ASP A 250 -23.29 23.19 -17.86
C ASP A 250 -23.97 23.68 -19.14
N GLU A 251 -23.78 24.97 -19.46
CA GLU A 251 -24.30 25.63 -20.66
C GLU A 251 -23.70 25.08 -21.95
N CYS A 252 -22.47 24.55 -21.91
CA CYS A 252 -21.78 23.96 -23.06
C CYS A 252 -22.00 22.45 -23.19
N ARG A 253 -22.66 21.78 -22.24
CA ARG A 253 -22.88 20.31 -22.31
C ARG A 253 -23.65 19.87 -23.56
N PRO A 254 -24.74 20.54 -24.00
CA PRO A 254 -25.45 20.17 -25.22
C PRO A 254 -24.55 20.29 -26.46
N LEU A 255 -23.81 21.40 -26.56
CA LEU A 255 -22.83 21.63 -27.62
C LEU A 255 -21.76 20.53 -27.64
N LEU A 256 -21.20 20.17 -26.49
CA LEU A 256 -20.21 19.09 -26.39
C LEU A 256 -20.76 17.77 -26.94
N LEU A 257 -21.99 17.38 -26.58
CA LEU A 257 -22.60 16.14 -27.08
C LEU A 257 -22.81 16.16 -28.60
N ARG A 258 -23.22 17.30 -29.17
CA ARG A 258 -23.30 17.46 -30.63
C ARG A 258 -21.93 17.37 -31.29
N VAL A 259 -20.91 18.04 -30.74
CA VAL A 259 -19.54 17.99 -31.25
C VAL A 259 -18.99 16.56 -31.24
N LEU A 260 -19.22 15.80 -30.16
CA LEU A 260 -18.83 14.39 -30.10
C LEU A 260 -19.58 13.52 -31.13
N SER A 261 -20.85 13.83 -31.39
CA SER A 261 -21.66 13.15 -32.42
C SER A 261 -21.18 13.48 -33.83
N SER A 262 -20.85 14.74 -34.12
CA SER A 262 -20.27 15.17 -35.40
C SER A 262 -18.88 14.56 -35.62
N ALA A 263 -18.05 14.46 -34.57
CA ALA A 263 -16.76 13.77 -34.64
C ALA A 263 -16.93 12.28 -34.96
N ARG A 264 -17.95 11.63 -34.38
CA ARG A 264 -18.27 10.22 -34.66
C ARG A 264 -18.65 10.00 -36.12
N GLN A 265 -19.46 10.87 -36.71
CA GLN A 265 -19.83 10.77 -38.13
C GLN A 265 -18.62 10.87 -39.06
N ARG A 266 -17.56 11.56 -38.63
CA ARG A 266 -16.34 11.81 -39.42
C ARG A 266 -15.19 10.86 -39.08
N ILE A 267 -15.42 9.86 -38.22
CA ILE A 267 -14.39 9.01 -37.61
C ILE A 267 -13.44 8.36 -38.62
N THR A 268 -13.97 7.81 -39.72
CA THR A 268 -13.19 7.11 -40.76
C THR A 268 -12.30 8.03 -41.59
N THR A 269 -12.50 9.34 -41.48
CA THR A 269 -11.73 10.35 -42.20
C THR A 269 -10.74 11.07 -41.30
N LEU A 270 -10.69 10.74 -40.00
CA LEU A 270 -9.74 11.33 -39.06
C LEU A 270 -8.34 10.79 -39.31
N SER A 271 -7.35 11.68 -39.26
CA SER A 271 -5.95 11.26 -39.28
C SER A 271 -5.55 10.56 -37.96
N PRO A 272 -4.50 9.74 -37.94
CA PRO A 272 -4.05 9.06 -36.71
C PRO A 272 -3.75 10.02 -35.54
N SER A 273 -3.26 11.23 -35.84
CA SER A 273 -3.05 12.28 -34.84
C SER A 273 -4.36 12.78 -34.23
N GLN A 274 -5.41 12.92 -35.05
CA GLN A 274 -6.73 13.32 -34.60
C GLN A 274 -7.42 12.20 -33.80
N VAL A 275 -7.25 10.93 -34.19
CA VAL A 275 -7.75 9.78 -33.41
C VAL A 275 -7.17 9.78 -32.00
N SER A 276 -5.84 9.94 -31.87
CA SER A 276 -5.17 10.07 -30.57
C SER A 276 -5.66 11.29 -29.77
N ALA A 277 -5.80 12.44 -30.43
CA ALA A 277 -6.26 13.68 -29.80
C ALA A 277 -7.69 13.55 -29.26
N TRP A 278 -8.60 12.96 -30.02
CA TRP A 278 -9.98 12.71 -29.61
C TRP A 278 -10.06 11.71 -28.46
N LEU A 279 -9.28 10.62 -28.52
CA LEU A 279 -9.24 9.64 -27.43
C LEU A 279 -8.86 10.31 -26.10
N LEU A 280 -7.76 11.09 -26.09
CA LEU A 280 -7.30 11.79 -24.90
C LEU A 280 -8.39 12.68 -24.30
N ARG A 281 -9.14 13.40 -25.13
CA ARG A 281 -10.19 14.32 -24.70
C ARG A 281 -11.42 13.59 -24.17
N VAL A 282 -11.87 12.54 -24.85
CA VAL A 282 -12.98 11.69 -24.38
C VAL A 282 -12.66 11.06 -23.02
N VAL A 283 -11.43 10.57 -22.83
CA VAL A 283 -10.99 10.00 -21.55
C VAL A 283 -10.90 11.08 -20.46
N ARG A 284 -10.27 12.22 -20.74
CA ARG A 284 -10.12 13.31 -19.75
C ARG A 284 -11.45 13.93 -19.32
N LEU A 285 -12.43 13.99 -20.21
CA LEU A 285 -13.78 14.47 -19.94
C LEU A 285 -14.71 13.39 -19.33
N ARG A 286 -14.19 12.18 -19.08
CA ARG A 286 -14.96 11.01 -18.61
C ARG A 286 -16.21 10.71 -19.45
N ARG A 287 -16.09 10.79 -20.78
CA ARG A 287 -17.17 10.51 -21.75
C ARG A 287 -17.03 9.16 -22.43
N GLN A 288 -16.54 8.14 -21.72
CA GLN A 288 -16.32 6.80 -22.28
C GLN A 288 -17.61 6.09 -22.70
N HIS A 289 -18.77 6.46 -22.12
CA HIS A 289 -20.09 5.96 -22.53
C HIS A 289 -20.53 6.46 -23.91
N HIS A 290 -19.95 7.56 -24.42
CA HIS A 290 -20.37 8.11 -25.70
C HIS A 290 -19.91 7.18 -26.84
N PRO A 291 -20.75 6.89 -27.86
CA PRO A 291 -20.41 5.94 -28.92
C PRO A 291 -19.13 6.27 -29.71
N LEU A 292 -18.72 7.55 -29.72
CA LEU A 292 -17.43 7.98 -30.28
C LEU A 292 -16.25 7.18 -29.68
N PHE A 293 -16.29 6.84 -28.39
CA PHE A 293 -15.20 6.14 -27.71
C PHE A 293 -14.93 4.77 -28.36
N ILE A 294 -15.97 3.96 -28.55
CA ILE A 294 -15.85 2.66 -29.22
C ILE A 294 -15.42 2.82 -30.68
N CYS A 295 -15.92 3.82 -31.41
CA CYS A 295 -15.48 4.07 -32.78
C CYS A 295 -13.99 4.47 -32.87
N LEU A 296 -13.47 5.24 -31.89
CA LEU A 296 -12.04 5.54 -31.79
C LEU A 296 -11.21 4.29 -31.51
N LEU A 297 -11.69 3.40 -30.62
CA LEU A 297 -11.04 2.13 -30.35
C LEU A 297 -11.00 1.22 -31.58
N GLN A 298 -12.06 1.20 -32.39
CA GLN A 298 -12.09 0.46 -33.66
C GLN A 298 -11.03 0.98 -34.64
N GLN A 299 -10.90 2.30 -34.79
CA GLN A 299 -9.82 2.89 -35.61
C GLN A 299 -8.42 2.54 -35.06
N LEU A 300 -8.24 2.58 -33.74
CA LEU A 300 -6.98 2.17 -33.11
C LEU A 300 -6.74 0.66 -33.19
N ASP A 301 -7.76 -0.16 -33.49
CA ASP A 301 -7.62 -1.60 -33.73
C ASP A 301 -7.08 -1.90 -35.15
N GLU A 302 -7.13 -0.92 -36.05
CA GLU A 302 -6.62 -1.02 -37.42
C GLU A 302 -5.09 -0.81 -37.48
N GLN A 303 -4.39 -1.70 -38.20
CA GLN A 303 -2.92 -1.71 -38.22
C GLN A 303 -2.34 -0.45 -38.88
N HIS A 304 -2.94 0.01 -39.98
CA HIS A 304 -2.43 1.15 -40.75
C HIS A 304 -2.50 2.46 -39.96
N VAL A 305 -3.52 2.63 -39.11
CA VAL A 305 -3.64 3.76 -38.18
C VAL A 305 -2.50 3.71 -37.17
N ARG A 306 -2.34 2.58 -36.46
CA ARG A 306 -1.27 2.42 -35.44
C ARG A 306 0.14 2.62 -36.00
N SER A 307 0.43 2.06 -37.18
CA SER A 307 1.76 2.17 -37.79
C SER A 307 2.10 3.59 -38.25
N ALA A 308 1.10 4.45 -38.46
CA ALA A 308 1.28 5.85 -38.85
C ALA A 308 1.35 6.81 -37.65
N MET A 309 1.16 6.32 -36.42
CA MET A 309 1.24 7.14 -35.20
C MET A 309 2.68 7.35 -34.76
N SER A 310 2.97 8.55 -34.28
CA SER A 310 4.23 8.86 -33.59
C SER A 310 4.31 8.15 -32.23
N LEU A 311 5.53 7.99 -31.70
CA LEU A 311 5.80 7.40 -30.38
C LEU A 311 4.99 8.09 -29.26
N ALA A 312 4.91 9.43 -29.31
CA ALA A 312 4.15 10.22 -28.35
C ALA A 312 2.65 9.91 -28.38
N GLN A 313 2.09 9.75 -29.58
CA GLN A 313 0.67 9.40 -29.75
C GLN A 313 0.37 7.98 -29.26
N LEU A 314 1.25 7.02 -29.55
CA LEU A 314 1.11 5.65 -29.07
C LEU A 314 1.17 5.58 -27.53
N SER A 315 2.16 6.21 -26.89
CA SER A 315 2.27 6.28 -25.43
C SER A 315 1.05 6.93 -24.79
N THR A 316 0.64 8.09 -25.30
CA THR A 316 -0.50 8.85 -24.77
C THR A 316 -1.80 8.05 -24.86
N CYS A 317 -2.00 7.31 -25.95
CA CYS A 317 -3.16 6.42 -26.08
C CYS A 317 -3.11 5.27 -25.07
N ILE A 318 -1.95 4.64 -24.88
CA ILE A 318 -1.78 3.56 -23.88
C ILE A 318 -2.09 4.09 -22.47
N GLU A 319 -1.53 5.23 -22.09
CA GLU A 319 -1.78 5.87 -20.79
C GLU A 319 -3.25 6.22 -20.58
N SER A 320 -3.91 6.78 -21.60
CA SER A 320 -5.33 7.15 -21.53
C SER A 320 -6.26 5.93 -21.41
N LEU A 321 -5.94 4.83 -22.10
CA LEU A 321 -6.72 3.60 -22.02
C LEU A 321 -6.47 2.83 -20.73
N ALA A 322 -5.24 2.84 -20.23
CA ALA A 322 -4.92 2.28 -18.91
C ALA A 322 -5.72 2.99 -17.80
N GLU A 323 -5.80 4.33 -17.86
CA GLU A 323 -6.62 5.12 -16.95
C GLU A 323 -8.10 4.79 -17.06
N THR A 324 -8.61 4.62 -18.29
CA THR A 324 -10.00 4.21 -18.53
C THR A 324 -10.31 2.86 -17.88
N MET A 325 -9.41 1.88 -18.04
CA MET A 325 -9.59 0.55 -17.42
C MET A 325 -9.61 0.60 -15.89
N ARG A 326 -8.88 1.54 -15.29
CA ARG A 326 -8.85 1.77 -13.84
C ARG A 326 -10.15 2.38 -13.35
N VAL A 327 -10.52 3.55 -13.89
CA VAL A 327 -11.72 4.31 -13.49
C VAL A 327 -13.01 3.53 -13.76
N CYS A 328 -13.14 2.92 -14.95
CA CYS A 328 -14.37 2.23 -15.31
C CYS A 328 -14.58 0.92 -14.55
N HIS A 329 -13.51 0.35 -13.95
CA HIS A 329 -13.64 -0.80 -13.05
C HIS A 329 -14.20 -0.41 -11.69
N GLU A 330 -13.78 0.74 -11.16
CA GLU A 330 -14.27 1.26 -9.88
C GLU A 330 -15.73 1.75 -9.99
N GLU A 331 -16.08 2.40 -11.10
CA GLU A 331 -17.38 3.04 -11.32
C GLU A 331 -18.39 2.14 -12.07
N ASN A 332 -18.00 0.95 -12.52
CA ASN A 332 -18.81 0.03 -13.36
C ASN A 332 -19.44 0.70 -14.60
N THR A 333 -18.70 1.60 -15.24
CA THR A 333 -19.23 2.44 -16.34
C THR A 333 -19.17 1.77 -17.71
N LEU A 334 -18.31 0.77 -17.92
CA LEU A 334 -18.21 0.02 -19.17
C LEU A 334 -18.60 -1.45 -18.99
N SER A 335 -19.15 -2.05 -20.05
CA SER A 335 -19.43 -3.49 -20.06
C SER A 335 -18.14 -4.31 -20.02
N SER A 336 -18.21 -5.54 -19.51
CA SER A 336 -17.06 -6.46 -19.49
C SER A 336 -16.49 -6.69 -20.90
N THR A 337 -17.36 -6.77 -21.91
CA THR A 337 -16.96 -6.91 -23.33
C THR A 337 -16.20 -5.69 -23.85
N ASP A 338 -16.60 -4.47 -23.47
CA ASP A 338 -15.90 -3.25 -23.87
C ASP A 338 -14.53 -3.15 -23.19
N LEU A 339 -14.44 -3.51 -21.91
CA LEU A 339 -13.16 -3.55 -21.18
C LEU A 339 -12.17 -4.55 -21.79
N GLN A 340 -12.64 -5.72 -22.24
CA GLN A 340 -11.81 -6.69 -22.97
C GLN A 340 -11.35 -6.13 -24.32
N PHE A 341 -12.20 -5.39 -25.03
CA PHE A 341 -11.83 -4.75 -26.28
C PHE A 341 -10.79 -3.65 -26.06
N VAL A 342 -10.95 -2.80 -25.04
CA VAL A 342 -9.95 -1.80 -24.63
C VAL A 342 -8.61 -2.46 -24.35
N ALA A 343 -8.58 -3.52 -23.54
CA ALA A 343 -7.36 -4.24 -23.20
C ALA A 343 -6.65 -4.83 -24.44
N ARG A 344 -7.40 -5.33 -25.41
CA ARG A 344 -6.85 -5.82 -26.69
C ARG A 344 -6.20 -4.71 -27.50
N VAL A 345 -6.87 -3.56 -27.62
CA VAL A 345 -6.34 -2.39 -28.35
C VAL A 345 -5.06 -1.89 -27.68
N VAL A 346 -5.03 -1.81 -26.34
CA VAL A 346 -3.85 -1.48 -25.54
C VAL A 346 -2.67 -2.38 -25.86
N ALA A 347 -2.86 -3.70 -25.89
CA ALA A 347 -1.78 -4.65 -26.19
C ALA A 347 -1.21 -4.42 -27.61
N LYS A 348 -2.07 -4.14 -28.59
CA LYS A 348 -1.64 -3.83 -29.97
C LYS A 348 -0.94 -2.48 -30.10
N LEU A 349 -1.35 -1.48 -29.33
CA LEU A 349 -0.66 -0.18 -29.26
C LEU A 349 0.73 -0.33 -28.63
N LEU A 350 0.85 -1.13 -27.58
CA LEU A 350 2.13 -1.45 -26.95
C LEU A 350 3.07 -2.18 -27.93
N GLU A 351 2.54 -3.15 -28.69
CA GLU A 351 3.28 -3.84 -29.76
C GLU A 351 3.82 -2.85 -30.82
N ALA A 352 2.97 -1.93 -31.28
CA ALA A 352 3.36 -0.90 -32.26
C ALA A 352 4.41 0.07 -31.70
N LEU A 353 4.28 0.47 -30.42
CA LEU A 353 5.25 1.34 -29.75
C LEU A 353 6.61 0.67 -29.64
N VAL A 354 6.64 -0.58 -29.18
CA VAL A 354 7.87 -1.37 -29.04
C VAL A 354 8.52 -1.61 -30.40
N TYR A 355 7.75 -1.98 -31.43
CA TYR A 355 8.26 -2.16 -32.77
C TYR A 355 8.87 -0.86 -33.35
N SER A 356 8.20 0.28 -33.18
CA SER A 356 8.69 1.58 -33.67
C SER A 356 9.98 2.03 -32.98
N LEU A 357 10.12 1.75 -31.68
CA LEU A 357 11.34 2.01 -30.92
C LEU A 357 12.51 1.13 -31.36
N GLU A 358 12.25 -0.14 -31.68
CA GLU A 358 13.28 -1.05 -32.20
C GLU A 358 13.80 -0.60 -33.57
N GLN A 359 12.91 -0.17 -34.47
CA GLN A 359 13.29 0.32 -35.81
C GLN A 359 14.12 1.61 -35.76
N SER A 360 13.79 2.51 -34.83
CA SER A 360 14.49 3.79 -34.67
C SER A 360 15.77 3.70 -33.82
N GLY A 361 16.10 2.52 -33.27
CA GLY A 361 17.26 2.31 -32.40
C GLY A 361 17.12 2.87 -30.98
N GLY A 362 15.91 3.35 -30.63
CA GLY A 362 15.46 3.77 -29.29
C GLY A 362 16.49 4.52 -28.44
N SER A 363 16.39 5.85 -28.40
CA SER A 363 17.23 6.64 -27.50
C SER A 363 16.82 6.44 -26.04
N SER A 364 17.72 6.78 -25.10
CA SER A 364 17.38 6.84 -23.67
C SER A 364 16.21 7.80 -23.40
N HIS A 365 16.16 8.90 -24.14
CA HIS A 365 15.07 9.87 -24.05
C HIS A 365 13.74 9.27 -24.49
N ASP A 366 13.70 8.50 -25.57
CA ASP A 366 12.46 7.86 -26.04
C ASP A 366 11.95 6.82 -25.05
N CYS A 367 12.85 6.08 -24.39
CA CYS A 367 12.47 5.16 -23.33
C CYS A 367 11.87 5.89 -22.12
N SER A 368 12.49 6.97 -21.68
CA SER A 368 12.03 7.81 -20.56
C SER A 368 10.68 8.47 -20.84
N VAL A 369 10.50 9.04 -22.04
CA VAL A 369 9.30 9.82 -22.38
C VAL A 369 8.11 8.95 -22.80
N TYR A 370 8.34 7.80 -23.45
CA TYR A 370 7.25 7.02 -24.05
C TYR A 370 7.12 5.61 -23.45
N LEU A 371 8.23 4.91 -23.24
CA LEU A 371 8.17 3.50 -22.85
C LEU A 371 7.91 3.30 -21.36
N VAL A 372 8.58 4.08 -20.50
CA VAL A 372 8.42 3.99 -19.05
C VAL A 372 7.00 4.38 -18.62
N PRO A 373 6.41 5.52 -19.07
CA PRO A 373 5.04 5.88 -18.71
C PRO A 373 4.02 4.82 -19.11
N ALA A 374 4.09 4.33 -20.35
CA ALA A 374 3.23 3.25 -20.85
C ALA A 374 3.36 1.94 -20.04
N THR A 375 4.59 1.59 -19.62
CA THR A 375 4.82 0.38 -18.82
C THR A 375 4.30 0.55 -17.39
N VAL A 376 4.50 1.71 -16.78
CA VAL A 376 4.03 1.96 -15.41
C VAL A 376 2.50 2.04 -15.37
N SER A 377 1.87 2.75 -16.32
CA SER A 377 0.40 2.91 -16.37
C SER A 377 -0.34 1.58 -16.51
N LEU A 378 0.24 0.64 -17.26
CA LEU A 378 -0.37 -0.67 -17.52
C LEU A 378 -0.21 -1.67 -16.37
N SER A 379 0.55 -1.34 -15.32
CA SER A 379 0.97 -2.33 -14.33
C SER A 379 -0.17 -3.01 -13.59
N GLU A 380 -1.17 -2.26 -13.15
CA GLU A 380 -2.33 -2.84 -12.49
C GLU A 380 -3.16 -3.73 -13.43
N GLY A 381 -3.36 -3.28 -14.68
CA GLY A 381 -4.10 -4.00 -15.71
C GLY A 381 -3.45 -5.33 -16.10
N VAL A 382 -2.12 -5.36 -16.21
CA VAL A 382 -1.37 -6.60 -16.49
C VAL A 382 -1.39 -7.56 -15.29
N VAL A 383 -1.13 -7.08 -14.07
CA VAL A 383 -1.09 -7.92 -12.84
C VAL A 383 -2.43 -8.58 -12.56
N SER A 384 -3.51 -7.83 -12.73
CA SER A 384 -4.89 -8.32 -12.57
C SER A 384 -5.34 -9.29 -13.68
N GLY A 385 -4.51 -9.53 -14.70
CA GLY A 385 -4.87 -10.35 -15.87
C GLY A 385 -5.86 -9.69 -16.83
N ARG A 386 -6.20 -8.40 -16.63
CA ARG A 386 -7.09 -7.64 -17.52
C ARG A 386 -6.44 -7.33 -18.87
N VAL A 387 -5.13 -7.05 -18.88
CA VAL A 387 -4.36 -6.84 -20.12
C VAL A 387 -3.47 -8.05 -20.39
N ALA A 388 -3.78 -8.78 -21.46
CA ALA A 388 -2.95 -9.89 -21.92
C ALA A 388 -1.79 -9.36 -22.80
N VAL A 389 -0.58 -9.39 -22.26
CA VAL A 389 0.65 -9.05 -22.99
C VAL A 389 1.37 -10.34 -23.36
N SER A 390 1.73 -10.52 -24.63
CA SER A 390 2.43 -11.72 -25.09
C SER A 390 3.85 -11.79 -24.48
N ARG A 391 4.35 -13.00 -24.25
CA ARG A 391 5.71 -13.20 -23.68
C ARG A 391 6.80 -12.63 -24.59
N SER A 392 6.63 -12.70 -25.91
CA SER A 392 7.57 -12.11 -26.88
C SER A 392 7.61 -10.59 -26.77
N LEU A 393 6.45 -9.93 -26.63
CA LEU A 393 6.36 -8.49 -26.44
C LEU A 393 6.99 -8.06 -25.11
N MET A 394 6.68 -8.76 -24.01
CA MET A 394 7.31 -8.50 -22.70
C MET A 394 8.83 -8.64 -22.76
N LYS A 395 9.35 -9.67 -23.43
CA LYS A 395 10.80 -9.88 -23.58
C LYS A 395 11.47 -8.71 -24.29
N ARG A 396 10.87 -8.24 -25.38
CA ARG A 396 11.37 -7.09 -26.16
C ARG A 396 11.32 -5.80 -25.36
N LEU A 397 10.19 -5.53 -24.70
CA LEU A 397 9.99 -4.39 -23.80
C LEU A 397 11.06 -4.33 -22.71
N PHE A 398 11.22 -5.42 -21.95
CA PHE A 398 12.17 -5.49 -20.83
C PHE A 398 13.61 -5.41 -21.28
N ARG A 399 13.94 -5.95 -22.46
CA ARG A 399 15.28 -5.81 -23.04
C ARG A 399 15.62 -4.35 -23.32
N MET A 400 14.71 -3.59 -23.94
CA MET A 400 14.94 -2.16 -24.19
C MET A 400 15.11 -1.38 -22.89
N LEU A 401 14.23 -1.61 -21.90
CA LEU A 401 14.31 -0.95 -20.60
C LEU A 401 15.61 -1.31 -19.86
N TYR A 402 16.03 -2.57 -19.89
CA TYR A 402 17.26 -3.03 -19.26
C TYR A 402 18.50 -2.38 -19.89
N CYS A 403 18.58 -2.39 -21.23
CA CYS A 403 19.71 -1.78 -21.96
C CYS A 403 19.87 -0.27 -21.69
N ARG A 404 18.80 0.41 -21.24
CA ARG A 404 18.81 1.85 -20.92
C ARG A 404 18.71 2.14 -19.43
N PHE A 405 18.66 1.13 -18.57
CA PHE A 405 18.36 1.28 -17.14
C PHE A 405 19.28 2.27 -16.43
N GLY A 406 20.60 2.21 -16.69
CA GLY A 406 21.59 3.11 -16.09
C GLY A 406 21.48 4.58 -16.52
N THR A 407 20.71 4.88 -17.57
CA THR A 407 20.47 6.26 -18.05
C THR A 407 19.15 6.85 -17.57
N LEU A 408 18.22 6.01 -17.09
CA LEU A 408 16.95 6.44 -16.52
C LEU A 408 17.18 7.17 -15.19
N THR A 409 16.27 8.07 -14.83
CA THR A 409 16.23 8.71 -13.52
C THR A 409 15.92 7.67 -12.41
N PRO A 410 16.30 7.92 -11.15
CA PRO A 410 16.00 7.00 -10.05
C PRO A 410 14.50 6.67 -9.92
N ARG A 411 13.63 7.66 -10.16
CA ARG A 411 12.18 7.49 -10.15
C ARG A 411 11.69 6.52 -11.23
N GLU A 412 12.16 6.69 -12.45
CA GLU A 412 11.83 5.82 -13.58
C GLU A 412 12.34 4.40 -13.34
N ARG A 413 13.57 4.25 -12.84
CA ARG A 413 14.12 2.93 -12.48
C ARG A 413 13.25 2.22 -11.46
N ALA A 414 12.78 2.91 -10.42
CA ALA A 414 11.89 2.32 -9.42
C ALA A 414 10.56 1.87 -10.04
N GLY A 415 9.99 2.67 -10.94
CA GLY A 415 8.79 2.32 -11.72
C GLY A 415 9.01 1.08 -12.60
N VAL A 416 10.11 1.03 -13.34
CA VAL A 416 10.48 -0.11 -14.21
C VAL A 416 10.67 -1.38 -13.39
N VAL A 417 11.44 -1.33 -12.30
CA VAL A 417 11.67 -2.51 -11.43
C VAL A 417 10.35 -3.01 -10.86
N SER A 418 9.48 -2.09 -10.41
CA SER A 418 8.16 -2.45 -9.93
C SER A 418 7.38 -3.18 -11.03
N ALA A 419 7.28 -2.63 -12.23
CA ALA A 419 6.56 -3.24 -13.34
C ALA A 419 7.14 -4.61 -13.74
N VAL A 420 8.46 -4.74 -13.87
CA VAL A 420 9.13 -6.00 -14.24
C VAL A 420 8.78 -7.13 -13.26
N PHE A 421 8.89 -6.87 -11.96
CA PHE A 421 8.58 -7.88 -10.92
C PHE A 421 7.09 -8.24 -10.92
N HIS A 422 6.23 -7.29 -11.22
CA HIS A 422 4.79 -7.49 -11.29
C HIS A 422 4.33 -8.24 -12.55
N TRP A 423 4.91 -7.94 -13.72
CA TRP A 423 4.47 -8.47 -15.03
C TRP A 423 5.16 -9.78 -15.40
N GLY A 424 6.49 -9.81 -15.29
CA GLY A 424 7.32 -10.83 -15.95
C GLY A 424 7.56 -12.08 -15.13
N LEU A 425 7.40 -11.97 -13.81
CA LEU A 425 7.86 -13.00 -12.87
C LEU A 425 6.71 -13.72 -12.14
N LEU A 426 5.57 -13.05 -11.92
CA LEU A 426 4.37 -13.64 -11.29
C LEU A 426 3.52 -14.48 -12.25
N SER A 427 3.49 -14.14 -13.53
CA SER A 427 2.60 -14.80 -14.51
C SER A 427 3.16 -16.13 -15.06
N GLN A 428 4.27 -16.65 -14.52
CA GLN A 428 4.88 -17.89 -14.99
C GLN A 428 4.18 -19.10 -14.36
N ALA A 429 3.30 -19.75 -15.13
CA ALA A 429 2.91 -21.13 -14.81
C ALA A 429 4.17 -22.02 -14.83
N PRO A 430 4.33 -22.92 -13.85
CA PRO A 430 5.53 -23.75 -13.73
C PRO A 430 5.59 -24.73 -14.90
N THR A 431 6.36 -24.40 -15.92
CA THR A 431 6.67 -25.33 -17.00
C THR A 431 7.95 -26.07 -16.65
N GLN A 432 7.87 -27.40 -16.65
CA GLN A 432 8.91 -28.40 -16.33
C GLN A 432 10.18 -28.35 -17.21
N GLN A 433 10.48 -27.24 -17.88
CA GLN A 433 11.50 -27.17 -18.93
C GLN A 433 12.87 -26.63 -18.49
N GLN A 434 13.09 -26.30 -17.21
CA GLN A 434 14.42 -25.87 -16.73
C GLN A 434 15.43 -27.01 -16.50
N ARG A 435 15.17 -28.23 -16.98
CA ARG A 435 16.11 -29.36 -16.88
C ARG A 435 16.84 -29.76 -18.17
N GLN A 436 16.61 -29.10 -19.32
CA GLN A 436 17.19 -29.59 -20.58
C GLN A 436 17.97 -28.64 -21.49
N ASP A 437 18.11 -27.34 -21.20
CA ASP A 437 18.95 -26.46 -22.04
C ASP A 437 20.28 -26.09 -21.37
N HIS A 438 21.12 -27.10 -21.15
CA HIS A 438 22.58 -26.92 -21.10
C HIS A 438 23.15 -27.31 -22.47
N GLY A 439 22.99 -26.44 -23.47
CA GLY A 439 23.58 -26.71 -24.77
C GLY A 439 23.04 -25.85 -25.92
N SER A 440 23.27 -24.54 -25.89
CA SER A 440 23.63 -23.77 -27.11
C SER A 440 23.88 -22.30 -26.78
N SER A 441 25.09 -21.86 -27.09
CA SER A 441 25.53 -20.47 -27.04
C SER A 441 24.96 -19.66 -28.20
N SER A 442 24.46 -18.44 -27.95
CA SER A 442 24.85 -17.25 -28.74
C SER A 442 24.35 -15.93 -28.13
N HIS A 443 25.29 -14.97 -28.06
CA HIS A 443 25.13 -13.51 -27.90
C HIS A 443 24.51 -12.94 -26.60
N GLY A 444 25.39 -12.68 -25.61
CA GLY A 444 25.61 -11.34 -25.02
C GLY A 444 24.47 -10.57 -24.35
N GLY A 445 23.27 -11.13 -24.15
CA GLY A 445 22.19 -10.50 -23.41
C GLY A 445 21.61 -11.50 -22.42
N GLY A 446 21.80 -11.25 -21.11
CA GLY A 446 21.19 -12.08 -20.07
C GLY A 446 19.67 -12.19 -20.23
N ASP A 447 19.09 -13.29 -19.77
CA ASP A 447 17.64 -13.48 -19.79
C ASP A 447 16.96 -12.36 -19.00
N VAL A 448 16.17 -11.52 -19.68
CA VAL A 448 15.47 -10.35 -19.09
C VAL A 448 14.35 -10.76 -18.13
N PHE A 449 13.96 -12.03 -18.14
CA PHE A 449 13.08 -12.62 -17.14
C PHE A 449 13.86 -13.20 -15.94
N SER A 450 15.18 -13.07 -15.89
CA SER A 450 15.97 -13.45 -14.73
C SER A 450 15.86 -12.39 -13.63
N PRO A 451 15.36 -12.73 -12.42
CA PRO A 451 15.33 -11.80 -11.30
C PRO A 451 16.74 -11.29 -10.91
N ALA A 452 17.78 -12.12 -11.11
CA ALA A 452 19.16 -11.79 -10.77
C ALA A 452 19.65 -10.54 -11.52
N LEU A 453 19.36 -10.50 -12.83
CA LEU A 453 19.76 -9.43 -13.74
C LEU A 453 19.20 -8.06 -13.30
N TRP A 454 17.95 -8.02 -12.86
CA TRP A 454 17.34 -6.80 -12.34
C TRP A 454 17.80 -6.45 -10.92
N CYS A 455 18.07 -7.44 -10.06
CA CYS A 455 18.65 -7.20 -8.74
C CYS A 455 20.03 -6.55 -8.84
N ASP A 456 20.89 -7.04 -9.75
CA ASP A 456 22.23 -6.49 -9.97
C ASP A 456 22.18 -5.06 -10.51
N ALA A 457 21.23 -4.77 -11.42
CA ALA A 457 21.03 -3.42 -11.93
C ALA A 457 20.58 -2.42 -10.85
N VAL A 458 19.69 -2.85 -9.93
CA VAL A 458 19.27 -2.05 -8.78
C VAL A 458 20.44 -1.82 -7.82
N LEU A 459 21.21 -2.86 -7.52
CA LEU A 459 22.38 -2.78 -6.64
C LEU A 459 23.45 -1.83 -7.19
N ALA A 460 23.73 -1.89 -8.50
CA ALA A 460 24.65 -0.97 -9.16
C ALA A 460 24.21 0.50 -9.06
N SER A 461 22.91 0.73 -8.95
CA SER A 461 22.29 2.05 -8.87
C SER A 461 21.87 2.46 -7.46
N ILE A 462 22.18 1.65 -6.44
CA ILE A 462 21.55 1.77 -5.11
C ILE A 462 21.76 3.15 -4.48
N ASN A 463 22.93 3.74 -4.72
CA ASN A 463 23.32 5.02 -4.15
C ASN A 463 22.58 6.23 -4.77
N THR A 464 21.89 6.02 -5.89
CA THR A 464 21.18 7.08 -6.62
C THR A 464 19.71 7.22 -6.22
N TYR A 465 19.13 6.23 -5.53
CA TYR A 465 17.74 6.28 -5.09
C TYR A 465 17.57 7.21 -3.89
N ASN A 466 16.61 8.12 -3.96
CA ASN A 466 16.12 8.82 -2.77
C ASN A 466 15.28 7.87 -1.90
N THR A 467 14.85 8.35 -0.73
CA THR A 467 14.04 7.57 0.22
C THR A 467 12.74 7.03 -0.39
N LEU A 468 12.02 7.81 -1.19
CA LEU A 468 10.75 7.38 -1.80
C LEU A 468 10.94 6.29 -2.86
N ASP A 469 11.95 6.43 -3.70
CA ASP A 469 12.23 5.47 -4.77
C ASP A 469 12.71 4.13 -4.19
N ALA A 470 13.59 4.17 -3.18
CA ALA A 470 14.04 2.98 -2.47
C ALA A 470 12.88 2.28 -1.72
N LEU A 471 11.98 3.04 -1.09
CA LEU A 471 10.78 2.50 -0.45
C LEU A 471 9.83 1.87 -1.47
N GLN A 472 9.64 2.48 -2.64
CA GLN A 472 8.82 1.91 -3.70
C GLN A 472 9.36 0.55 -4.13
N VAL A 473 10.65 0.47 -4.50
CA VAL A 473 11.26 -0.81 -4.90
C VAL A 473 11.12 -1.84 -3.77
N MET A 474 11.43 -1.47 -2.53
CA MET A 474 11.35 -2.38 -1.40
C MET A 474 9.92 -2.89 -1.16
N ASN A 475 8.91 -2.02 -1.22
CA ASN A 475 7.51 -2.37 -0.97
C ASN A 475 6.89 -3.18 -2.08
N GLU A 476 7.17 -2.84 -3.34
CA GLU A 476 6.62 -3.52 -4.50
C GLU A 476 7.26 -4.91 -4.66
N VAL A 477 8.59 -5.00 -4.64
CA VAL A 477 9.28 -6.30 -4.78
C VAL A 477 8.96 -7.23 -3.61
N SER A 478 8.90 -6.72 -2.36
CA SER A 478 8.53 -7.55 -1.20
C SER A 478 7.05 -7.95 -1.20
N ALA A 479 6.16 -7.18 -1.81
CA ALA A 479 4.76 -7.57 -1.96
C ALA A 479 4.66 -8.79 -2.89
N VAL A 480 5.30 -8.70 -4.05
CA VAL A 480 5.36 -9.72 -5.12
C VAL A 480 6.00 -11.02 -4.62
N VAL A 481 7.27 -10.97 -4.19
CA VAL A 481 8.07 -12.17 -3.91
C VAL A 481 7.50 -12.99 -2.74
N TYR A 482 6.92 -12.33 -1.74
CA TYR A 482 6.34 -13.01 -0.58
C TYR A 482 4.85 -13.35 -0.73
N ALA A 483 4.18 -12.88 -1.78
CA ALA A 483 2.85 -13.38 -2.14
C ALA A 483 2.95 -14.78 -2.77
N GLU A 484 3.93 -15.01 -3.65
CA GLU A 484 4.11 -16.30 -4.34
C GLU A 484 4.85 -17.35 -3.52
N GLY A 485 5.73 -16.95 -2.60
CA GLY A 485 6.43 -17.89 -1.71
C GLY A 485 5.53 -18.71 -0.76
N GLY A 486 4.22 -18.41 -0.70
CA GLY A 486 3.21 -19.20 0.01
C GLY A 486 2.50 -20.27 -0.84
N GLY A 487 2.64 -20.22 -2.17
CA GLY A 487 2.06 -21.14 -3.14
C GLY A 487 2.90 -22.42 -3.32
N VAL A 488 2.26 -23.51 -3.72
CA VAL A 488 2.82 -24.87 -3.82
C VAL A 488 4.04 -24.94 -4.76
N GLY A 489 5.12 -25.55 -4.29
CA GLY A 489 6.02 -26.38 -5.10
C GLY A 489 6.90 -25.71 -6.14
N THR A 490 6.88 -24.38 -6.26
CA THR A 490 7.57 -23.66 -7.32
C THR A 490 8.33 -22.48 -6.72
N ASN A 491 9.58 -22.71 -6.31
CA ASN A 491 10.50 -21.61 -6.05
C ASN A 491 10.88 -21.00 -7.42
N THR A 492 9.97 -20.25 -8.03
CA THR A 492 10.21 -19.50 -9.26
C THR A 492 11.32 -18.46 -9.06
N TYR A 493 11.56 -18.07 -7.80
CA TYR A 493 12.59 -17.11 -7.41
C TYR A 493 13.70 -17.76 -6.60
N ASN A 494 14.94 -17.42 -6.96
CA ASN A 494 16.05 -17.54 -6.02
C ASN A 494 15.89 -16.46 -4.94
N LEU A 495 15.14 -16.79 -3.89
CA LEU A 495 14.88 -15.95 -2.73
C LEU A 495 16.17 -15.39 -2.09
N ALA A 496 17.32 -16.06 -2.26
CA ALA A 496 18.58 -15.56 -1.74
C ALA A 496 19.07 -14.30 -2.47
N LEU A 497 18.89 -14.22 -3.80
CA LEU A 497 19.35 -13.08 -4.60
C LEU A 497 18.51 -11.83 -4.36
N VAL A 498 17.19 -11.95 -4.42
CA VAL A 498 16.27 -10.82 -4.15
C VAL A 498 16.47 -10.33 -2.71
N ARG A 499 16.67 -11.24 -1.76
CA ARG A 499 16.90 -10.88 -0.36
C ARG A 499 18.15 -10.01 -0.18
N LEU A 500 19.25 -10.27 -0.90
CA LEU A 500 20.46 -9.44 -0.81
C LEU A 500 20.17 -7.99 -1.24
N MET A 501 19.51 -7.81 -2.38
CA MET A 501 19.10 -6.48 -2.85
C MET A 501 18.20 -5.76 -1.83
N LEU A 502 17.20 -6.45 -1.29
CA LEU A 502 16.27 -5.87 -0.32
C LEU A 502 16.96 -5.53 1.02
N LEU A 503 17.95 -6.30 1.46
CA LEU A 503 18.74 -6.00 2.65
C LEU A 503 19.61 -4.75 2.45
N GLN A 504 20.25 -4.61 1.29
CA GLN A 504 21.04 -3.42 0.95
C GLN A 504 20.16 -2.16 0.85
N LEU A 505 18.96 -2.27 0.25
CA LEU A 505 17.98 -1.18 0.22
C LEU A 505 17.51 -0.81 1.62
N HIS A 506 17.28 -1.82 2.48
CA HIS A 506 16.93 -1.59 3.88
C HIS A 506 18.03 -0.84 4.63
N GLU A 507 19.30 -1.25 4.50
CA GLU A 507 20.45 -0.59 5.12
C GLU A 507 20.54 0.89 4.71
N ARG A 508 20.33 1.19 3.43
CA ARG A 508 20.26 2.57 2.93
C ARG A 508 19.13 3.35 3.58
N LEU A 509 17.92 2.79 3.61
CA LEU A 509 16.74 3.44 4.20
C LEU A 509 16.93 3.71 5.71
N GLN A 510 17.60 2.81 6.43
CA GLN A 510 17.97 3.04 7.83
C GLN A 510 19.01 4.16 7.96
N GLY A 511 19.94 4.30 7.02
CA GLY A 511 20.86 5.44 6.94
C GLY A 511 20.16 6.79 6.71
N GLN A 512 18.97 6.79 6.10
CA GLN A 512 18.16 7.98 5.79
C GLN A 512 16.98 8.17 6.75
N GLN A 513 17.08 7.70 8.00
CA GLN A 513 15.97 7.67 8.95
C GLN A 513 15.28 9.04 9.17
N LYS A 514 16.02 10.15 9.06
CA LYS A 514 15.45 11.51 9.19
C LYS A 514 14.44 11.84 8.08
N GLU A 515 14.68 11.35 6.86
CA GLU A 515 13.82 11.60 5.70
C GLU A 515 12.49 10.83 5.77
N LEU A 516 12.45 9.73 6.54
CA LEU A 516 11.23 8.93 6.73
C LEU A 516 10.09 9.74 7.37
N HIS A 517 10.40 10.81 8.11
CA HIS A 517 9.39 11.70 8.70
C HIS A 517 8.57 12.47 7.66
N ALA A 518 9.06 12.63 6.43
CA ALA A 518 8.34 13.30 5.34
C ALA A 518 7.53 12.32 4.47
N VAL A 519 7.69 11.00 4.66
CA VAL A 519 7.01 9.97 3.86
C VAL A 519 5.62 9.70 4.39
N ALA A 520 4.64 9.44 3.50
CA ALA A 520 3.27 9.07 3.87
C ALA A 520 3.18 7.78 4.73
N SER A 521 2.21 7.74 5.66
CA SER A 521 2.01 6.62 6.59
C SER A 521 1.74 5.28 5.89
N SER A 522 1.08 5.31 4.72
CA SER A 522 0.76 4.12 3.93
C SER A 522 2.01 3.42 3.41
N CYS A 523 2.97 4.21 2.90
CA CYS A 523 4.25 3.70 2.42
C CYS A 523 5.11 3.15 3.57
N LEU A 524 5.14 3.84 4.71
CA LEU A 524 5.86 3.40 5.91
C LEU A 524 5.26 2.12 6.51
N THR A 525 3.94 1.97 6.51
CA THR A 525 3.28 0.76 7.00
C THR A 525 3.55 -0.44 6.07
N ARG A 526 3.56 -0.21 4.76
CA ARG A 526 4.03 -1.23 3.79
C ARG A 526 5.49 -1.59 4.03
N TYR A 527 6.35 -0.61 4.30
CA TYR A 527 7.77 -0.84 4.60
C TYR A 527 7.96 -1.68 5.86
N LEU A 528 7.23 -1.38 6.94
CA LEU A 528 7.21 -2.18 8.16
C LEU A 528 6.79 -3.64 7.87
N THR A 529 5.82 -3.83 6.98
CA THR A 529 5.38 -5.17 6.54
C THR A 529 6.46 -5.87 5.69
N SER A 530 7.14 -5.16 4.79
CA SER A 530 8.26 -5.65 3.99
C SER A 530 9.44 -6.10 4.85
N MET A 531 9.80 -5.31 5.86
CA MET A 531 10.80 -5.66 6.88
C MET A 531 10.43 -6.95 7.62
N SER A 532 9.16 -7.08 8.00
CA SER A 532 8.63 -8.27 8.68
C SER A 532 8.71 -9.52 7.81
N LYS A 533 8.39 -9.40 6.52
CA LYS A 533 8.49 -10.47 5.52
C LYS A 533 9.93 -10.89 5.26
N LEU A 534 10.86 -9.94 5.21
CA LEU A 534 12.30 -10.18 5.10
C LEU A 534 12.90 -10.93 6.31
N GLY A 535 12.17 -10.96 7.43
CA GLY A 535 12.61 -11.61 8.66
C GLY A 535 13.80 -10.89 9.29
N LEU A 536 13.81 -9.56 9.23
CA LEU A 536 14.79 -8.74 9.93
C LEU A 536 14.69 -9.00 11.43
N ARG A 537 15.82 -9.31 12.07
CA ARG A 537 15.88 -9.71 13.49
C ARG A 537 16.07 -8.54 14.45
N ARG A 538 16.62 -7.42 13.98
CA ARG A 538 16.93 -6.26 14.81
C ARG A 538 15.62 -5.50 15.13
N LYS A 539 15.18 -5.55 16.39
CA LYS A 539 13.98 -4.85 16.84
C LYS A 539 14.09 -3.32 16.72
N ALA A 540 15.30 -2.77 16.83
CA ALA A 540 15.55 -1.33 16.72
C ALA A 540 15.04 -0.73 15.41
N ASP A 541 15.25 -1.43 14.30
CA ASP A 541 14.84 -0.98 12.96
C ASP A 541 13.31 -0.82 12.88
N TYR A 542 12.56 -1.77 13.46
CA TYR A 542 11.10 -1.67 13.53
C TYR A 542 10.64 -0.50 14.42
N TYR A 543 11.30 -0.29 15.57
CA TYR A 543 10.96 0.82 16.46
C TYR A 543 11.21 2.19 15.81
N GLY A 544 12.23 2.31 14.96
CA GLY A 544 12.49 3.52 14.19
C GLY A 544 11.28 3.96 13.36
N VAL A 545 10.67 3.02 12.64
CA VAL A 545 9.47 3.30 11.81
C VAL A 545 8.21 3.41 12.67
N LEU A 546 8.03 2.53 13.66
CA LEU A 546 6.86 2.55 14.54
C LEU A 546 6.74 3.85 15.33
N LYS A 547 7.87 4.45 15.76
CA LYS A 547 7.85 5.74 16.47
C LYS A 547 7.25 6.85 15.62
N ILE A 548 7.54 6.86 14.31
CA ILE A 548 6.97 7.81 13.35
C ILE A 548 5.47 7.54 13.18
N LEU A 549 5.09 6.28 12.97
CA LEU A 549 3.69 5.89 12.77
C LEU A 549 2.81 6.17 14.00
N GLN A 550 3.34 6.00 15.21
CA GLN A 550 2.63 6.28 16.46
C GLN A 550 2.35 7.76 16.72
N GLN A 551 3.06 8.67 16.03
CA GLN A 551 2.85 10.11 16.12
C GLN A 551 1.83 10.63 15.10
N ARG A 552 1.23 9.72 14.31
CA ARG A 552 0.34 10.07 13.20
C ARG A 552 -1.00 9.37 13.36
N GLU A 553 -2.01 9.94 12.73
CA GLU A 553 -3.28 9.26 12.52
C GLU A 553 -3.12 8.20 11.43
N LEU A 554 -3.54 6.98 11.74
CA LEU A 554 -3.46 5.83 10.85
C LEU A 554 -4.87 5.38 10.52
N THR A 555 -5.10 5.05 9.25
CA THR A 555 -6.34 4.37 8.84
C THR A 555 -6.48 3.03 9.57
N ASN A 556 -7.70 2.50 9.66
CA ASN A 556 -7.96 1.20 10.28
C ASN A 556 -7.11 0.07 9.65
N PHE A 557 -6.92 0.14 8.34
CA PHE A 557 -6.12 -0.83 7.60
C PHE A 557 -4.62 -0.71 7.90
N GLU A 558 -4.08 0.50 7.97
CA GLU A 558 -2.68 0.74 8.34
C GLU A 558 -2.42 0.31 9.78
N SER A 559 -3.32 0.66 10.70
CA SER A 559 -3.26 0.26 12.11
C SER A 559 -3.24 -1.27 12.26
N LEU A 560 -4.13 -1.98 11.55
CA LEU A 560 -4.18 -3.45 11.58
C LEU A 560 -2.89 -4.08 11.03
N ARG A 561 -2.33 -3.55 9.93
CA ARG A 561 -1.06 -4.03 9.36
C ARG A 561 0.12 -3.79 10.31
N ALA A 562 0.21 -2.59 10.88
CA ALA A 562 1.24 -2.26 11.86
C ALA A 562 1.14 -3.16 13.09
N LEU A 563 -0.08 -3.37 13.60
CA LEU A 563 -0.34 -4.29 14.72
C LEU A 563 0.06 -5.73 14.38
N GLY A 564 -0.19 -6.20 13.16
CA GLY A 564 0.25 -7.53 12.71
C GLY A 564 1.77 -7.70 12.76
N VAL A 565 2.54 -6.66 12.42
CA VAL A 565 4.01 -6.68 12.57
C VAL A 565 4.42 -6.66 14.04
N VAL A 566 3.77 -5.82 14.86
CA VAL A 566 4.00 -5.76 16.30
C VAL A 566 3.74 -7.12 16.97
N ALA A 567 2.66 -7.79 16.59
CA ALA A 567 2.30 -9.12 17.05
C ALA A 567 3.35 -10.17 16.66
N ARG A 568 3.69 -10.24 15.37
CA ARG A 568 4.64 -11.24 14.84
C ARG A 568 6.05 -11.14 15.44
N HIS A 569 6.52 -9.93 15.73
CA HIS A 569 7.87 -9.70 16.26
C HIS A 569 7.91 -9.44 17.77
N HIS A 570 6.75 -9.55 18.44
CA HIS A 570 6.58 -9.24 19.87
C HIS A 570 7.23 -7.90 20.24
N LEU A 571 6.83 -6.84 19.54
CA LEU A 571 7.32 -5.47 19.76
C LEU A 571 6.51 -4.81 20.88
N ARG A 572 7.17 -4.01 21.71
CA ARG A 572 6.52 -3.23 22.77
C ARG A 572 6.00 -1.92 22.18
N ALA A 573 4.77 -1.93 21.67
CA ALA A 573 4.11 -0.77 21.08
C ALA A 573 2.87 -0.36 21.89
N VAL A 574 3.06 -0.02 23.18
CA VAL A 574 1.96 0.24 24.13
C VAL A 574 0.95 1.28 23.61
N PRO A 575 1.34 2.45 23.07
CA PRO A 575 0.37 3.42 22.57
C PRO A 575 -0.53 2.86 21.46
N LEU A 576 0.06 2.16 20.49
CA LEU A 576 -0.69 1.54 19.39
C LEU A 576 -1.67 0.49 19.91
N ILE A 577 -1.23 -0.38 20.83
CA ILE A 577 -2.07 -1.45 21.40
C ILE A 577 -3.22 -0.82 22.21
N THR A 578 -2.92 0.18 23.03
CA THR A 578 -3.91 0.90 23.83
C THR A 578 -4.96 1.57 22.95
N ASN A 579 -4.55 2.34 21.94
CA ASN A 579 -5.48 2.99 21.01
C ASN A 579 -6.34 1.94 20.29
N THR A 580 -5.73 0.85 19.80
CA THR A 580 -6.47 -0.24 19.14
C THR A 580 -7.55 -0.82 20.04
N VAL A 581 -7.25 -1.08 21.32
CA VAL A 581 -8.22 -1.65 22.28
C VAL A 581 -9.37 -0.67 22.56
N HIS A 582 -9.08 0.63 22.71
CA HIS A 582 -10.12 1.65 22.93
C HIS A 582 -11.01 1.82 21.70
N SER A 583 -10.47 1.66 20.49
CA SER A 583 -11.19 1.80 19.23
C SER A 583 -11.97 0.54 18.80
N ILE A 584 -11.95 -0.57 19.57
CA ILE A 584 -12.68 -1.81 19.22
C ILE A 584 -14.14 -1.57 18.80
N PRO A 585 -14.96 -0.75 19.52
CA PRO A 585 -16.34 -0.48 19.12
C PRO A 585 -16.47 0.13 17.72
N HIS A 586 -15.57 1.06 17.36
CA HIS A 586 -15.53 1.68 16.04
C HIS A 586 -14.96 0.72 14.96
N LEU A 587 -13.99 -0.11 15.34
CA LEU A 587 -13.41 -1.10 14.44
C LEU A 587 -14.41 -2.22 14.09
N ALA A 588 -15.38 -2.48 14.97
CA ALA A 588 -16.42 -3.49 14.74
C ALA A 588 -17.32 -3.18 13.54
N SER A 589 -17.64 -1.90 13.30
CA SER A 589 -18.48 -1.49 12.15
C SER A 589 -17.69 -1.32 10.85
N SER A 590 -16.39 -1.03 10.95
CA SER A 590 -15.55 -0.66 9.80
C SER A 590 -14.71 -1.79 9.22
N LEU A 591 -14.41 -2.84 9.99
CA LEU A 591 -13.61 -3.97 9.51
C LEU A 591 -14.48 -5.10 8.93
N HIS A 592 -13.99 -5.76 7.88
CA HIS A 592 -14.62 -6.99 7.38
C HIS A 592 -14.39 -8.18 8.34
N PRO A 593 -15.22 -9.24 8.29
CA PRO A 593 -15.12 -10.40 9.20
C PRO A 593 -13.71 -11.01 9.30
N LYS A 594 -13.03 -11.21 8.16
CA LYS A 594 -11.65 -11.72 8.13
C LYS A 594 -10.66 -10.79 8.86
N GLN A 595 -10.83 -9.47 8.73
CA GLN A 595 -9.99 -8.48 9.40
C GLN A 595 -10.29 -8.44 10.91
N LYS A 596 -11.56 -8.59 11.31
CA LYS A 596 -11.96 -8.74 12.72
C LYS A 596 -11.29 -9.97 13.36
N CYS A 597 -11.28 -11.11 12.67
CA CYS A 597 -10.58 -12.32 13.14
C CYS A 597 -9.06 -12.10 13.29
N LEU A 598 -8.43 -11.41 12.33
CA LEU A 598 -7.01 -11.05 12.41
C LEU A 598 -6.72 -10.10 13.58
N LEU A 599 -7.59 -9.12 13.82
CA LEU A 599 -7.47 -8.20 14.95
C LEU A 599 -7.47 -8.97 16.27
N LEU A 600 -8.41 -9.92 16.46
CA LEU A 600 -8.45 -10.78 17.65
C LEU A 600 -7.15 -11.57 17.83
N LYS A 601 -6.65 -12.20 16.75
CA LYS A 601 -5.38 -12.91 16.78
C LYS A 601 -4.22 -12.00 17.19
N TYR A 602 -4.10 -10.83 16.58
CA TYR A 602 -3.00 -9.91 16.88
C TYR A 602 -3.09 -9.35 18.30
N LEU A 603 -4.28 -9.00 18.80
CA LEU A 603 -4.50 -8.57 20.18
C LEU A 603 -4.13 -9.67 21.19
N GLY A 604 -4.46 -10.94 20.87
CA GLY A 604 -4.02 -12.10 21.64
C GLY A 604 -2.49 -12.22 21.68
N GLN A 605 -1.83 -12.18 20.52
CA GLN A 605 -0.38 -12.33 20.38
C GLN A 605 0.43 -11.19 21.04
N VAL A 606 -0.06 -9.94 20.99
CA VAL A 606 0.54 -8.81 21.73
C VAL A 606 0.20 -8.81 23.22
N ARG A 607 -0.60 -9.78 23.68
CA ARG A 607 -1.04 -9.97 25.07
C ARG A 607 -1.76 -8.74 25.62
N ALA A 608 -2.72 -8.21 24.85
CA ALA A 608 -3.56 -7.08 25.25
C ALA A 608 -4.49 -7.38 26.45
N ARG A 609 -4.43 -8.59 27.04
CA ARG A 609 -5.13 -9.04 28.26
C ARG A 609 -4.96 -8.15 29.50
N ARG A 610 -3.99 -7.22 29.53
CA ARG A 610 -3.87 -6.20 30.60
C ARG A 610 -4.85 -5.04 30.44
N LEU A 611 -5.25 -4.79 29.19
CA LEU A 611 -6.19 -3.73 28.78
C LEU A 611 -7.62 -4.29 28.70
N VAL A 612 -7.77 -5.51 28.16
CA VAL A 612 -9.04 -6.25 28.16
C VAL A 612 -9.16 -7.01 29.50
N ARG A 613 -9.72 -6.34 30.52
CA ARG A 613 -9.72 -6.85 31.91
C ARG A 613 -10.89 -7.78 32.26
N ALA A 614 -12.01 -7.68 31.54
CA ALA A 614 -13.21 -8.47 31.79
C ALA A 614 -13.14 -9.84 31.09
N GLN A 615 -13.64 -10.91 31.74
CA GLN A 615 -13.79 -12.25 31.15
C GLN A 615 -14.83 -12.27 30.01
N HIS A 616 -15.72 -11.27 30.01
CA HIS A 616 -16.62 -10.93 28.93
C HIS A 616 -16.52 -9.40 28.69
N HIS A 617 -15.79 -9.00 27.66
CA HIS A 617 -15.69 -7.60 27.27
C HIS A 617 -16.83 -7.26 26.32
N SER A 618 -17.71 -6.32 26.72
CA SER A 618 -18.92 -5.98 25.95
C SER A 618 -18.64 -5.64 24.48
N SER A 619 -17.57 -4.89 24.21
CA SER A 619 -17.16 -4.54 22.84
C SER A 619 -16.69 -5.71 21.98
N LEU A 620 -16.41 -6.88 22.58
CA LEU A 620 -16.03 -8.11 21.89
C LEU A 620 -17.17 -9.15 21.89
N ALA A 621 -18.34 -8.82 22.45
CA ALA A 621 -19.47 -9.71 22.53
C ALA A 621 -20.01 -10.08 21.14
N LEU A 622 -20.63 -11.25 21.06
CA LEU A 622 -21.39 -11.68 19.90
C LEU A 622 -22.47 -10.65 19.56
N GLY A 623 -22.64 -10.33 18.28
CA GLY A 623 -23.59 -9.29 17.81
C GLY A 623 -23.07 -7.86 17.97
N THR A 624 -22.00 -7.64 18.74
CA THR A 624 -21.34 -6.32 18.84
C THR A 624 -20.10 -6.27 17.96
N PHE A 625 -19.21 -7.28 18.06
CA PHE A 625 -17.99 -7.33 17.26
C PHE A 625 -18.15 -8.20 16.01
N LEU A 626 -18.43 -9.49 16.21
CA LEU A 626 -18.76 -10.43 15.15
C LEU A 626 -20.25 -10.74 15.19
N MET A 627 -20.92 -10.63 14.04
CA MET A 627 -22.33 -10.98 13.88
C MET A 627 -22.48 -12.49 13.67
N ARG A 628 -23.64 -13.04 14.03
CA ARG A 628 -23.93 -14.48 13.88
C ARG A 628 -23.83 -14.94 12.42
N ASP A 629 -24.39 -14.17 11.50
CA ASP A 629 -24.35 -14.47 10.07
C ASP A 629 -22.94 -14.36 9.47
N GLU A 630 -22.14 -13.39 9.94
CA GLU A 630 -20.74 -13.25 9.52
C GLU A 630 -19.95 -14.53 9.85
N VAL A 631 -20.13 -15.09 11.05
CA VAL A 631 -19.42 -16.30 11.49
C VAL A 631 -19.86 -17.54 10.72
N LEU A 632 -21.16 -17.71 10.49
CA LEU A 632 -21.70 -18.92 9.86
C LEU A 632 -21.50 -18.96 8.33
N LYS A 633 -21.51 -17.80 7.65
CA LYS A 633 -21.45 -17.73 6.19
C LYS A 633 -20.17 -17.10 5.63
N GLY A 634 -19.48 -16.27 6.41
CA GLY A 634 -18.41 -15.39 5.92
C GLY A 634 -17.00 -15.69 6.45
N VAL A 635 -16.84 -16.54 7.46
CA VAL A 635 -15.54 -16.82 8.11
C VAL A 635 -15.01 -18.20 7.69
N SER A 636 -13.85 -18.23 7.04
CA SER A 636 -13.15 -19.49 6.72
C SER A 636 -12.55 -20.16 7.96
N VAL A 637 -12.25 -21.47 7.90
CA VAL A 637 -11.63 -22.22 9.02
C VAL A 637 -10.37 -21.53 9.54
N LEU A 638 -9.46 -21.06 8.68
CA LEU A 638 -8.26 -20.33 9.13
C LEU A 638 -8.59 -19.05 9.92
N SER A 639 -9.59 -18.31 9.46
CA SER A 639 -10.04 -17.07 10.13
C SER A 639 -10.73 -17.40 11.47
N ALA A 640 -11.49 -18.50 11.52
CA ALA A 640 -12.11 -19.00 12.73
C ALA A 640 -11.06 -19.43 13.78
N ILE A 641 -9.99 -20.10 13.33
CA ILE A 641 -8.85 -20.45 14.20
C ILE A 641 -8.24 -19.19 14.80
N PHE A 642 -8.02 -18.15 13.99
CA PHE A 642 -7.46 -16.88 14.46
C PHE A 642 -8.36 -16.19 15.50
N ALA A 643 -9.67 -16.20 15.27
CA ALA A 643 -10.64 -15.65 16.23
C ALA A 643 -10.64 -16.43 17.55
N LEU A 644 -10.73 -17.77 17.49
CA LEU A 644 -10.75 -18.62 18.70
C LEU A 644 -9.46 -18.45 19.51
N VAL A 645 -8.29 -18.56 18.87
CA VAL A 645 -6.99 -18.38 19.53
C VAL A 645 -6.91 -16.98 20.17
N GLY A 646 -7.31 -15.93 19.43
CA GLY A 646 -7.34 -14.56 19.95
C GLY A 646 -8.22 -14.40 21.18
N LEU A 647 -9.45 -14.92 21.15
CA LEU A 647 -10.39 -14.87 22.28
C LEU A 647 -9.84 -15.60 23.51
N VAL A 648 -9.23 -16.78 23.32
CA VAL A 648 -8.64 -17.58 24.41
C VAL A 648 -7.40 -16.90 25.01
N GLU A 649 -6.55 -16.26 24.21
CA GLU A 649 -5.41 -15.48 24.71
C GLU A 649 -5.85 -14.20 25.44
N LEU A 650 -6.97 -13.59 25.01
CA LEU A 650 -7.62 -12.46 25.68
C LEU A 650 -8.49 -12.86 26.88
N ARG A 651 -8.54 -14.16 27.23
CA ARG A 651 -9.32 -14.72 28.34
C ARG A 651 -10.83 -14.48 28.24
N GLN A 652 -11.34 -14.40 27.01
CA GLN A 652 -12.76 -14.24 26.71
C GLN A 652 -13.51 -15.59 26.79
N PHE A 653 -13.27 -16.36 27.85
CA PHE A 653 -13.79 -17.73 27.97
C PHE A 653 -15.32 -17.78 28.06
N GLU A 654 -15.97 -16.70 28.50
CA GLU A 654 -17.44 -16.59 28.59
C GLU A 654 -18.08 -16.01 27.33
N ASN A 655 -17.29 -15.81 26.26
CA ASN A 655 -17.80 -15.22 25.03
C ASN A 655 -18.55 -16.28 24.19
N GLU A 656 -19.79 -15.99 23.82
CA GLU A 656 -20.67 -16.85 23.01
C GLU A 656 -20.16 -17.03 21.57
N THR A 657 -19.32 -16.13 21.06
CA THR A 657 -18.66 -16.31 19.75
C THR A 657 -17.84 -17.60 19.71
N ILE A 658 -17.29 -18.06 20.85
CA ILE A 658 -16.56 -19.33 20.92
C ILE A 658 -17.47 -20.51 20.54
N ASP A 659 -18.72 -20.55 21.02
CA ASP A 659 -19.65 -21.64 20.68
C ASP A 659 -20.01 -21.64 19.21
N LEU A 660 -20.27 -20.46 18.64
CA LEU A 660 -20.57 -20.31 17.21
C LEU A 660 -19.40 -20.71 16.33
N LEU A 661 -18.16 -20.39 16.71
CA LEU A 661 -16.98 -20.82 15.97
C LEU A 661 -16.83 -22.35 16.01
N LEU A 662 -17.05 -22.97 17.17
CA LEU A 662 -16.95 -24.42 17.37
C LEU A 662 -18.04 -25.22 16.66
N GLN A 663 -19.27 -24.71 16.64
CA GLN A 663 -20.43 -25.33 15.96
C GLN A 663 -20.47 -25.02 14.46
N GLY A 664 -19.89 -23.90 14.04
CA GLY A 664 -19.82 -23.48 12.63
C GLY A 664 -18.53 -23.94 11.96
N PRO A 665 -17.64 -23.01 11.54
CA PRO A 665 -16.49 -23.33 10.71
C PRO A 665 -15.54 -24.36 11.34
N LEU A 666 -15.29 -24.33 12.65
CA LEU A 666 -14.35 -25.27 13.29
C LEU A 666 -14.90 -26.71 13.42
N SER A 667 -16.17 -26.94 13.06
CA SER A 667 -16.73 -28.30 12.95
C SER A 667 -16.32 -29.00 11.65
N GLN A 668 -15.80 -28.27 10.66
CA GLN A 668 -15.39 -28.80 9.35
C GLN A 668 -14.00 -29.45 9.42
N HIS A 669 -13.93 -30.67 9.98
CA HIS A 669 -12.65 -31.33 10.30
C HIS A 669 -11.73 -31.58 9.10
N ASN A 670 -12.29 -31.73 7.90
CA ASN A 670 -11.51 -31.99 6.68
C ASN A 670 -10.65 -30.78 6.26
N GLU A 671 -11.08 -29.56 6.58
CA GLU A 671 -10.39 -28.33 6.16
C GLU A 671 -9.12 -28.06 6.99
N TYR A 672 -8.94 -28.72 8.14
CA TYR A 672 -7.70 -28.58 8.93
C TYR A 672 -6.45 -29.04 8.18
N ALA A 673 -6.58 -30.00 7.27
CA ALA A 673 -5.48 -30.47 6.44
C ALA A 673 -4.95 -29.40 5.48
N GLU A 674 -5.75 -28.37 5.15
CA GLU A 674 -5.34 -27.27 4.29
C GLU A 674 -4.48 -26.22 5.03
N VAL A 675 -4.50 -26.24 6.37
CA VAL A 675 -3.75 -25.30 7.21
C VAL A 675 -2.28 -25.75 7.30
N ARG A 676 -1.42 -25.14 6.49
CA ARG A 676 0.03 -25.49 6.43
C ARG A 676 0.88 -25.00 7.59
N SER A 677 0.35 -24.11 8.43
CA SER A 677 1.11 -23.50 9.52
C SER A 677 1.06 -24.38 10.77
N SER A 678 2.16 -25.09 11.04
CA SER A 678 2.41 -25.84 12.28
C SER A 678 2.19 -24.98 13.52
N ALA A 679 2.62 -23.71 13.49
CA ALA A 679 2.41 -22.77 14.59
C ALA A 679 0.92 -22.48 14.82
N THR A 680 0.16 -22.23 13.75
CA THR A 680 -1.29 -21.96 13.85
C THR A 680 -2.06 -23.16 14.40
N LEU A 681 -1.72 -24.37 13.95
CA LEU A 681 -2.36 -25.60 14.45
C LEU A 681 -1.95 -25.89 15.91
N SER A 682 -0.71 -25.62 16.28
CA SER A 682 -0.24 -25.76 17.67
C SER A 682 -0.90 -24.74 18.61
N GLU A 683 -1.03 -23.49 18.19
CA GLU A 683 -1.80 -22.45 18.88
C GLU A 683 -3.26 -22.91 19.08
N LEU A 684 -3.88 -23.52 18.06
CA LEU A 684 -5.25 -24.03 18.13
C LEU A 684 -5.39 -25.19 19.12
N ILE A 685 -4.48 -26.16 19.12
CA ILE A 685 -4.49 -27.28 20.09
C ILE A 685 -4.46 -26.73 21.52
N ALA A 686 -3.55 -25.80 21.80
CA ALA A 686 -3.44 -25.16 23.10
C ALA A 686 -4.72 -24.41 23.48
N ALA A 687 -5.28 -23.64 22.54
CA ALA A 687 -6.50 -22.86 22.78
C ALA A 687 -7.71 -23.76 23.06
N LEU A 688 -7.95 -24.78 22.23
CA LEU A 688 -9.03 -25.74 22.41
C LEU A 688 -8.94 -26.42 23.78
N CYS A 689 -7.74 -26.82 24.22
CA CYS A 689 -7.49 -27.46 25.52
C CYS A 689 -7.79 -26.59 26.73
N ARG A 690 -7.77 -25.27 26.56
CA ARG A 690 -8.05 -24.30 27.63
C ARG A 690 -9.52 -23.90 27.73
N VAL A 691 -10.30 -24.06 26.66
CA VAL A 691 -11.77 -23.87 26.70
C VAL A 691 -12.42 -25.02 27.47
N ASP A 692 -13.56 -24.75 28.12
CA ASP A 692 -14.30 -25.78 28.85
C ASP A 692 -14.57 -27.02 27.97
N ARG A 693 -14.26 -28.21 28.51
CA ARG A 693 -14.45 -29.50 27.86
C ARG A 693 -15.90 -29.74 27.42
N ARG A 694 -16.88 -29.12 28.09
CA ARG A 694 -18.31 -29.24 27.72
C ARG A 694 -18.63 -28.57 26.39
N ARG A 695 -17.84 -27.57 25.99
CA ARG A 695 -18.06 -26.77 24.77
C ARG A 695 -17.27 -27.29 23.57
N VAL A 696 -16.14 -27.97 23.81
CA VAL A 696 -15.24 -28.44 22.76
C VAL A 696 -15.42 -29.94 22.50
N PRO A 697 -15.87 -30.35 21.32
CA PRO A 697 -15.93 -31.77 20.95
C PRO A 697 -14.52 -32.40 20.93
N THR A 698 -14.38 -33.60 21.53
CA THR A 698 -13.12 -34.36 21.53
C THR A 698 -12.63 -34.64 20.10
N ALA A 699 -13.56 -34.96 19.19
CA ALA A 699 -13.28 -35.20 17.77
C ALA A 699 -12.59 -34.01 17.08
N THR A 700 -12.97 -32.77 17.40
CA THR A 700 -12.34 -31.58 16.83
C THR A 700 -10.86 -31.50 17.21
N ILE A 701 -10.51 -31.83 18.47
CA ILE A 701 -9.12 -31.80 18.92
C ILE A 701 -8.31 -32.93 18.26
N GLN A 702 -8.89 -34.12 18.12
CA GLN A 702 -8.27 -35.26 17.44
C GLN A 702 -7.97 -34.95 15.98
N ALA A 703 -8.90 -34.31 15.27
CA ALA A 703 -8.71 -33.89 13.89
C ALA A 703 -7.55 -32.88 13.76
N VAL A 704 -7.49 -31.88 14.65
CA VAL A 704 -6.42 -30.89 14.66
C VAL A 704 -5.06 -31.52 15.02
N LEU A 705 -5.01 -32.42 16.02
CA LEU A 705 -3.80 -33.15 16.40
C LEU A 705 -3.26 -33.95 15.21
N SER A 706 -4.14 -34.66 14.50
CA SER A 706 -3.78 -35.44 13.31
C SER A 706 -3.28 -34.55 12.17
N ALA A 707 -3.97 -33.44 11.89
CA ALA A 707 -3.58 -32.48 10.86
C ALA A 707 -2.23 -31.79 11.17
N ALA A 708 -1.89 -31.60 12.45
CA ALA A 708 -0.66 -30.92 12.87
C ALA A 708 0.63 -31.75 12.66
N VAL A 709 0.53 -33.08 12.58
CA VAL A 709 1.70 -33.98 12.47
C VAL A 709 2.51 -33.73 11.20
N GLY A 710 1.85 -33.62 10.04
CA GLY A 710 2.50 -33.41 8.74
C GLY A 710 3.29 -32.09 8.67
N PRO A 711 2.65 -30.92 8.93
CA PRO A 711 3.33 -29.63 8.96
C PRO A 711 4.49 -29.55 9.96
N LEU A 712 4.38 -30.20 11.12
CA LEU A 712 5.46 -30.22 12.12
C LEU A 712 6.75 -30.86 11.59
N ALA A 713 6.64 -31.97 10.86
CA ALA A 713 7.81 -32.69 10.31
C ALA A 713 8.64 -31.84 9.33
N THR A 714 8.01 -30.88 8.66
CA THR A 714 8.66 -30.04 7.65
C THR A 714 9.04 -28.64 8.17
N SER A 715 8.74 -28.35 9.45
CA SER A 715 9.00 -27.02 10.01
C SER A 715 10.49 -26.73 10.20
N ARG A 716 10.93 -25.58 9.66
CA ARG A 716 12.27 -25.00 9.89
C ARG A 716 12.35 -24.24 11.21
N SER A 717 11.21 -23.83 11.77
CA SER A 717 11.09 -23.05 13.02
C SER A 717 10.47 -23.87 14.15
N PHE A 718 10.64 -25.19 14.12
CA PHE A 718 10.03 -26.18 15.00
C PHE A 718 9.84 -25.74 16.46
N PHE A 719 10.91 -25.29 17.15
CA PHE A 719 10.81 -24.87 18.56
C PHE A 719 9.96 -23.62 18.79
N VAL A 720 9.90 -22.71 17.81
CA VAL A 720 9.04 -21.53 17.88
C VAL A 720 7.58 -21.95 17.72
N ASP A 721 7.30 -22.83 16.76
CA ASP A 721 5.95 -23.29 16.45
C ASP A 721 5.31 -24.09 17.61
N LEU A 722 6.12 -24.88 18.33
CA LEU A 722 5.69 -25.69 19.47
C LEU A 722 5.70 -24.94 20.80
N ALA A 723 6.22 -23.71 20.87
CA ALA A 723 6.45 -23.02 22.13
C ALA A 723 5.17 -22.94 22.98
N ASP A 724 4.04 -22.59 22.38
CA ASP A 724 2.79 -22.41 23.11
C ASP A 724 2.17 -23.75 23.57
N VAL A 725 1.97 -24.68 22.65
CA VAL A 725 1.40 -26.01 22.98
C VAL A 725 2.28 -26.80 23.94
N SER A 726 3.61 -26.63 23.89
CA SER A 726 4.52 -27.28 24.84
C SER A 726 4.26 -26.84 26.28
N CYS A 727 3.99 -25.55 26.50
CA CYS A 727 3.69 -25.02 27.84
C CYS A 727 2.39 -25.63 28.38
N TRP A 728 1.42 -25.86 27.50
CA TRP A 728 0.13 -26.45 27.85
C TRP A 728 0.09 -27.97 27.65
N LEU A 729 1.22 -28.64 27.40
CA LEU A 729 1.23 -30.04 26.97
C LEU A 729 0.61 -30.98 28.02
N ARG A 730 0.77 -30.68 29.31
CA ARG A 730 0.12 -31.46 30.38
C ARG A 730 -1.39 -31.31 30.36
N LEU A 731 -1.89 -30.11 30.06
CA LEU A 731 -3.32 -29.89 29.87
C LEU A 731 -3.85 -30.72 28.69
N VAL A 732 -3.09 -30.80 27.60
CA VAL A 732 -3.41 -31.64 26.44
C VAL A 732 -3.42 -33.12 26.83
N LYS A 733 -2.37 -33.62 27.49
CA LYS A 733 -2.27 -35.03 27.91
C LYS A 733 -3.40 -35.44 28.86
N GLU A 734 -3.72 -34.60 29.83
CA GLU A 734 -4.59 -34.96 30.95
C GLU A 734 -6.04 -34.56 30.77
N ARG A 735 -6.38 -33.87 29.67
CA ARG A 735 -7.74 -33.37 29.42
C ARG A 735 -8.85 -34.40 29.68
N PRO A 736 -8.74 -35.67 29.25
CA PRO A 736 -9.79 -36.67 29.49
C PRO A 736 -10.03 -36.97 30.98
N LEU A 737 -9.02 -36.70 31.83
CA LEU A 737 -9.01 -36.99 33.26
C LEU A 737 -9.41 -35.77 34.13
N LEU A 738 -9.52 -34.57 33.54
CA LEU A 738 -9.89 -33.36 34.27
C LEU A 738 -11.42 -33.29 34.44
N VAL A 739 -11.92 -33.72 35.60
CA VAL A 739 -13.33 -33.62 35.99
C VAL A 739 -13.58 -32.28 36.69
N PRO A 740 -14.55 -31.45 36.24
CA PRO A 740 -14.91 -30.24 36.96
C PRO A 740 -15.66 -30.61 38.25
N ALA A 741 -15.28 -29.98 39.37
CA ALA A 741 -15.77 -30.25 40.72
C ALA A 741 -17.28 -30.00 40.96
N THR A 742 -18.05 -29.58 39.95
CA THR A 742 -19.44 -29.13 40.11
C THR A 742 -20.49 -29.92 39.30
N SER A 743 -20.20 -31.10 38.73
CA SER A 743 -21.22 -31.83 37.96
C SER A 743 -22.03 -32.82 38.79
N GLY A 744 -23.23 -32.39 39.18
CA GLY A 744 -24.36 -33.30 39.41
C GLY A 744 -24.85 -33.94 38.10
N LYS A 745 -25.24 -35.21 38.23
CA LYS A 745 -26.05 -36.15 37.40
C LYS A 745 -26.26 -36.05 35.87
N ASP A 746 -25.94 -34.97 35.17
CA ASP A 746 -26.10 -34.89 33.71
C ASP A 746 -24.74 -34.74 33.00
N GLN A 747 -24.06 -35.87 32.77
CA GLN A 747 -22.88 -35.92 31.89
C GLN A 747 -23.22 -36.68 30.60
N PRO A 748 -22.92 -36.14 29.40
CA PRO A 748 -22.67 -36.99 28.25
C PRO A 748 -21.39 -37.79 28.56
N HIS A 749 -21.53 -39.09 28.79
CA HIS A 749 -20.40 -39.99 28.99
C HIS A 749 -19.52 -39.96 27.73
N CYS A 750 -18.34 -39.34 27.81
CA CYS A 750 -17.27 -39.56 26.84
C CYS A 750 -16.98 -41.07 26.84
N SER A 751 -17.21 -41.72 25.72
CA SER A 751 -17.08 -43.18 25.63
C SER A 751 -15.62 -43.57 25.89
N GLU A 752 -15.40 -44.74 26.50
CA GLU A 752 -14.02 -45.26 26.70
C GLU A 752 -13.26 -45.35 25.36
N LYS A 753 -13.99 -45.59 24.26
CA LYS A 753 -13.46 -45.57 22.89
C LYS A 753 -12.91 -44.19 22.50
N GLU A 754 -13.68 -43.12 22.68
CA GLU A 754 -13.23 -41.74 22.37
C GLU A 754 -12.04 -41.32 23.23
N LYS A 755 -11.98 -41.74 24.49
CA LYS A 755 -10.81 -41.50 25.36
C LYS A 755 -9.58 -42.22 24.82
N MET A 756 -9.70 -43.50 24.44
CA MET A 756 -8.58 -44.25 23.85
C MET A 756 -8.09 -43.63 22.55
N GLU A 757 -9.00 -43.22 21.66
CA GLU A 757 -8.65 -42.56 20.39
C GLU A 757 -7.98 -41.20 20.63
N TYR A 758 -8.43 -40.43 21.62
CA TYR A 758 -7.77 -39.17 22.00
C TYR A 758 -6.35 -39.41 22.52
N VAL A 759 -6.18 -40.38 23.42
CA VAL A 759 -4.86 -40.74 23.96
C VAL A 759 -3.93 -41.23 22.85
N ALA A 760 -4.44 -41.99 21.88
CA ALA A 760 -3.69 -42.43 20.72
C ALA A 760 -3.24 -41.23 19.84
N ALA A 761 -4.14 -40.29 19.55
CA ALA A 761 -3.82 -39.10 18.78
C ALA A 761 -2.77 -38.20 19.47
N VAL A 762 -2.90 -37.99 20.78
CA VAL A 762 -1.93 -37.24 21.59
C VAL A 762 -0.58 -37.95 21.62
N THR A 763 -0.57 -39.28 21.80
CA THR A 763 0.65 -40.08 21.82
C THR A 763 1.39 -40.01 20.49
N ASN A 764 0.67 -40.10 19.36
CA ASN A 764 1.24 -39.95 18.03
C ASN A 764 1.82 -38.54 17.79
N TYR A 765 1.08 -37.50 18.15
CA TYR A 765 1.56 -36.12 18.04
C TYR A 765 2.85 -35.89 18.86
N ILE A 766 2.88 -36.37 20.11
CA ILE A 766 4.02 -36.23 21.01
C ILE A 766 5.20 -37.06 20.52
N SER A 767 5.00 -38.29 20.07
CA SER A 767 6.10 -39.15 19.61
C SER A 767 6.83 -38.54 18.41
N VAL A 768 6.07 -38.00 17.44
CA VAL A 768 6.63 -37.28 16.29
C VAL A 768 7.36 -36.01 16.73
N ALA A 769 6.73 -35.18 17.57
CA ALA A 769 7.37 -33.96 18.08
C ALA A 769 8.64 -34.27 18.90
N ALA A 770 8.61 -35.30 19.75
CA ALA A 770 9.75 -35.73 20.55
C ALA A 770 10.91 -36.23 19.68
N ALA A 771 10.63 -37.01 18.63
CA ALA A 771 11.64 -37.47 17.69
C ALA A 771 12.34 -36.29 16.99
N ILE A 772 11.57 -35.31 16.50
CA ILE A 772 12.11 -34.11 15.85
C ILE A 772 12.92 -33.27 16.86
N ALA A 773 12.37 -33.03 18.05
CA ALA A 773 13.05 -32.27 19.11
C ALA A 773 14.38 -32.92 19.50
N LYS A 774 14.42 -34.25 19.65
CA LYS A 774 15.63 -35.01 19.95
C LYS A 774 16.70 -34.82 18.88
N THR A 775 16.35 -35.04 17.62
CA THR A 775 17.30 -34.85 16.50
C THR A 775 17.84 -33.43 16.47
N ARG A 776 16.97 -32.42 16.57
CA ARG A 776 17.38 -31.01 16.55
C ARG A 776 18.26 -30.61 17.75
N LEU A 777 17.97 -31.10 18.95
CA LEU A 777 18.80 -30.83 20.13
C LEU A 777 20.16 -31.50 20.02
N LEU A 778 20.23 -32.71 19.46
CA LEU A 778 21.50 -33.38 19.16
C LEU A 778 22.31 -32.62 18.09
N ASP A 779 21.66 -32.14 17.03
CA ASP A 779 22.31 -31.29 16.01
C ASP A 779 22.88 -30.01 16.62
N ILE A 780 22.14 -29.36 17.52
CA ILE A 780 22.58 -28.16 18.23
C ILE A 780 23.79 -28.48 19.12
N ALA A 781 23.74 -29.60 19.87
CA ALA A 781 24.83 -30.02 20.73
C ALA A 781 26.10 -30.38 19.95
N GLY A 782 25.96 -30.93 18.75
CA GLY A 782 27.07 -31.25 17.84
C GLY A 782 27.59 -30.05 17.04
N SER A 783 27.02 -28.85 17.19
CA SER A 783 27.40 -27.68 16.41
C SER A 783 28.66 -27.01 16.96
N ASN A 784 29.71 -26.93 16.13
CA ASN A 784 30.93 -26.18 16.45
C ASN A 784 30.70 -24.65 16.56
N ALA A 785 29.54 -24.15 16.12
CA ALA A 785 29.18 -22.74 16.16
C ALA A 785 28.24 -22.38 17.34
N LEU A 786 28.00 -23.33 18.27
CA LEU A 786 27.17 -23.09 19.44
C LEU A 786 27.79 -22.00 20.32
N LYS A 787 26.99 -21.00 20.66
CA LYS A 787 27.38 -19.88 21.55
C LYS A 787 26.41 -19.84 22.72
N LEU A 788 26.80 -19.12 23.79
CA LEU A 788 25.90 -18.77 24.88
C LEU A 788 24.62 -18.15 24.32
N ASN A 789 23.47 -18.73 24.66
CA ASN A 789 22.18 -18.36 24.06
C ASN A 789 21.02 -18.48 25.07
N THR A 790 20.27 -17.38 25.26
CA THR A 790 19.06 -17.36 26.10
C THR A 790 17.88 -18.13 25.47
N PHE A 791 17.84 -18.29 24.14
CA PHE A 791 16.79 -19.07 23.46
C PHE A 791 16.91 -20.57 23.74
N LEU A 792 18.11 -21.05 24.09
CA LEU A 792 18.38 -22.47 24.35
C LEU A 792 17.56 -23.01 25.54
N PHE A 793 17.25 -22.16 26.54
CA PHE A 793 16.32 -22.51 27.62
C PHE A 793 14.96 -22.98 27.09
N SER A 794 14.38 -22.28 26.12
CA SER A 794 13.09 -22.68 25.53
C SER A 794 13.19 -23.97 24.73
N GLN A 795 14.27 -24.15 23.97
CA GLN A 795 14.47 -25.35 23.14
C GLN A 795 14.62 -26.62 24.00
N MET A 796 15.44 -26.54 25.07
CA MET A 796 15.62 -27.64 26.01
C MET A 796 14.34 -27.94 26.80
N ALA A 797 13.65 -26.91 27.32
CA ALA A 797 12.37 -27.08 28.00
C ALA A 797 11.32 -27.80 27.15
N ILE A 798 11.21 -27.46 25.85
CA ILE A 798 10.32 -28.16 24.92
C ILE A 798 10.69 -29.65 24.82
N GLY A 799 11.98 -29.95 24.66
CA GLY A 799 12.47 -31.33 24.62
C GLY A 799 12.11 -32.11 25.89
N TYR A 800 12.36 -31.52 27.07
CA TYR A 800 12.05 -32.17 28.35
C TYR A 800 10.55 -32.40 28.56
N ARG A 801 9.69 -31.43 28.24
CA ARG A 801 8.22 -31.60 28.34
C ARG A 801 7.69 -32.71 27.41
N LEU A 802 8.34 -32.90 26.26
CA LEU A 802 8.06 -33.98 25.31
C LEU A 802 8.61 -35.34 25.77
N GLY A 803 9.37 -35.40 26.86
CA GLY A 803 9.98 -36.63 27.37
C GLY A 803 11.25 -37.04 26.62
N VAL A 804 11.93 -36.10 25.95
CA VAL A 804 13.19 -36.38 25.26
C VAL A 804 14.30 -36.63 26.26
N SER A 805 14.90 -37.82 26.19
CA SER A 805 16.16 -38.14 26.88
C SER A 805 17.35 -37.94 25.94
N LEU A 806 18.31 -37.12 26.39
CA LEU A 806 19.56 -36.82 25.68
C LEU A 806 20.73 -37.60 26.30
N PRO A 807 21.77 -37.96 25.51
CA PRO A 807 23.00 -38.49 26.06
C PRO A 807 23.63 -37.52 27.09
N PRO A 808 24.21 -38.01 28.20
CA PRO A 808 24.80 -37.15 29.23
C PRO A 808 25.87 -36.19 28.70
N THR A 809 26.60 -36.58 27.66
CA THR A 809 27.60 -35.75 26.98
C THR A 809 26.95 -34.57 26.26
N SER A 810 25.91 -34.80 25.47
CA SER A 810 25.17 -33.74 24.77
C SER A 810 24.49 -32.79 25.75
N GLU A 811 23.91 -33.32 26.84
CA GLU A 811 23.27 -32.51 27.88
C GLU A 811 24.27 -31.60 28.62
N ARG A 812 25.49 -32.09 28.90
CA ARG A 812 26.60 -31.26 29.41
C ARG A 812 26.97 -30.15 28.44
N ILE A 813 27.06 -30.44 27.15
CA ILE A 813 27.43 -29.44 26.13
C ILE A 813 26.36 -28.35 26.08
N LEU A 814 25.08 -28.73 25.96
CA LEU A 814 23.98 -27.77 25.89
C LEU A 814 23.88 -26.92 27.16
N SER A 815 23.98 -27.53 28.34
CA SER A 815 23.89 -26.81 29.62
C SER A 815 25.03 -25.81 29.85
N ARG A 816 26.24 -26.05 29.31
CA ARG A 816 27.35 -25.08 29.34
C ARG A 816 27.14 -23.87 28.44
N HIS A 817 26.24 -23.95 27.45
CA HIS A 817 25.94 -22.88 26.50
C HIS A 817 24.64 -22.12 26.85
N LEU A 818 24.11 -22.31 28.06
CA LEU A 818 23.02 -21.51 28.59
C LEU A 818 23.53 -20.14 29.03
N ASP A 819 22.93 -19.07 28.53
CA ASP A 819 23.31 -17.69 28.88
C ASP A 819 22.57 -17.21 30.14
N THR A 820 23.15 -17.48 31.31
CA THR A 820 22.58 -17.05 32.59
C THR A 820 22.82 -15.56 32.88
N LYS A 821 23.82 -14.94 32.25
CA LYS A 821 24.13 -13.51 32.42
C LYS A 821 23.01 -12.61 31.89
N HIS A 822 22.34 -13.02 30.82
CA HIS A 822 21.28 -12.26 30.17
C HIS A 822 19.85 -12.73 30.51
N LEU A 823 19.66 -13.46 31.62
CA LEU A 823 18.33 -13.85 32.13
C LEU A 823 17.31 -12.68 32.23
N PRO A 824 17.69 -11.44 32.58
CA PRO A 824 16.74 -10.33 32.59
C PRO A 824 16.02 -10.08 31.26
N GLN A 825 16.58 -10.51 30.12
CA GLN A 825 15.91 -10.42 28.81
C GLN A 825 14.64 -11.27 28.74
N LEU A 826 14.58 -12.37 29.51
CA LEU A 826 13.43 -13.27 29.58
C LEU A 826 12.22 -12.62 30.24
N LEU A 827 12.38 -11.55 31.04
CA LEU A 827 11.26 -10.82 31.65
C LEU A 827 10.35 -10.14 30.62
N SER A 828 10.81 -10.03 29.36
CA SER A 828 9.95 -9.58 28.26
C SER A 828 8.82 -10.54 27.94
N ASP A 829 9.01 -11.84 28.21
CA ASP A 829 8.02 -12.89 28.10
C ASP A 829 8.08 -13.83 29.33
N PRO A 830 7.15 -13.68 30.29
CA PRO A 830 7.06 -14.55 31.47
C PRO A 830 7.03 -16.05 31.19
N ARG A 831 6.57 -16.52 30.02
CA ARG A 831 6.61 -17.95 29.67
C ARG A 831 8.05 -18.45 29.43
N GLN A 832 8.95 -17.58 28.98
CA GLN A 832 10.38 -17.93 28.83
C GLN A 832 11.06 -18.12 30.19
N VAL A 833 10.62 -17.41 31.23
CA VAL A 833 11.08 -17.64 32.61
C VAL A 833 10.66 -19.04 33.07
N VAL A 834 9.41 -19.45 32.80
CA VAL A 834 8.94 -20.81 33.11
C VAL A 834 9.77 -21.86 32.35
N SER A 835 10.05 -21.65 31.06
CA SER A 835 10.92 -22.56 30.29
C SER A 835 12.37 -22.62 30.82
N ALA A 836 12.93 -21.50 31.26
CA ALA A 836 14.25 -21.49 31.90
C ALA A 836 14.23 -22.33 33.19
N VAL A 837 13.20 -22.17 34.02
CA VAL A 837 13.02 -22.97 35.24
C VAL A 837 12.82 -24.46 34.92
N THR A 838 11.98 -24.81 33.95
CA THR A 838 11.83 -26.20 33.50
C THR A 838 13.18 -26.79 33.10
N THR A 839 14.00 -26.05 32.35
CA THR A 839 15.36 -26.49 32.00
C THR A 839 16.24 -26.68 33.22
N ALA A 840 16.23 -25.73 34.18
CA ALA A 840 16.98 -25.83 35.43
C ALA A 840 16.63 -27.10 36.22
N CYS A 841 15.35 -27.50 36.24
CA CYS A 841 14.88 -28.72 36.90
C CYS A 841 15.41 -30.02 36.30
N HIS A 842 15.86 -30.02 35.05
CA HIS A 842 16.43 -31.20 34.41
C HIS A 842 17.96 -31.18 34.42
N ILE A 843 18.58 -30.01 34.29
CA ILE A 843 20.05 -29.91 34.19
C ILE A 843 20.78 -29.88 35.52
N TRP A 844 20.10 -29.77 36.68
CA TRP A 844 20.79 -29.55 37.97
C TRP A 844 21.83 -30.61 38.33
N ARG A 845 21.66 -31.87 37.88
CA ARG A 845 22.65 -32.95 38.06
C ARG A 845 23.91 -32.75 37.22
N VAL A 846 23.79 -31.99 36.14
CA VAL A 846 24.80 -31.82 35.09
C VAL A 846 25.49 -30.47 35.18
N ASN A 847 24.74 -29.43 35.54
CA ASN A 847 25.19 -28.05 35.74
C ASN A 847 24.41 -27.40 36.91
N PRO A 848 24.80 -27.68 38.17
CA PRO A 848 24.09 -27.19 39.34
C PRO A 848 24.18 -25.67 39.51
N GLU A 849 25.29 -25.05 39.08
CA GLU A 849 25.50 -23.60 39.16
C GLU A 849 24.48 -22.85 38.29
N ALA A 850 24.37 -23.21 37.00
CA ALA A 850 23.39 -22.58 36.11
C ALA A 850 21.95 -22.84 36.56
N ALA A 851 21.65 -24.04 37.07
CA ALA A 851 20.33 -24.35 37.62
C ALA A 851 19.99 -23.45 38.82
N ALA A 852 20.93 -23.27 39.76
CA ALA A 852 20.75 -22.41 40.92
C ALA A 852 20.54 -20.93 40.52
N GLU A 853 21.34 -20.41 39.58
CA GLU A 853 21.20 -19.03 39.09
C GLU A 853 19.82 -18.76 38.48
N VAL A 854 19.30 -19.70 37.68
CA VAL A 854 17.99 -19.59 37.05
C VAL A 854 16.86 -19.65 38.09
N LEU A 855 16.94 -20.58 39.04
CA LEU A 855 15.93 -20.70 40.11
C LEU A 855 15.90 -19.45 41.00
N LEU A 856 17.07 -18.95 41.41
CA LEU A 856 17.20 -17.70 42.17
C LEU A 856 16.67 -16.50 41.38
N PHE A 857 16.94 -16.44 40.08
CA PHE A 857 16.42 -15.38 39.21
C PHE A 857 14.89 -15.43 39.14
N ALA A 858 14.29 -16.61 38.98
CA ALA A 858 12.85 -16.78 38.95
C ALA A 858 12.21 -16.42 40.30
N GLU A 859 12.84 -16.78 41.42
CA GLU A 859 12.37 -16.44 42.78
C GLU A 859 12.35 -14.91 42.98
N LYS A 860 13.46 -14.24 42.66
CA LYS A 860 13.58 -12.77 42.77
C LYS A 860 12.59 -12.01 41.88
N ASN A 861 12.25 -12.57 40.72
CA ASN A 861 11.40 -11.90 39.73
C ASN A 861 9.99 -12.51 39.65
N TYR A 862 9.58 -13.28 40.66
CA TYR A 862 8.29 -13.97 40.67
C TYR A 862 7.10 -13.03 40.44
N GLY A 863 7.18 -11.80 40.96
CA GLY A 863 6.13 -10.77 40.79
C GLY A 863 5.84 -10.40 39.33
N SER A 864 6.73 -10.72 38.39
CA SER A 864 6.51 -10.50 36.95
C SER A 864 5.58 -11.54 36.30
N LEU A 865 5.34 -12.68 36.95
CA LEU A 865 4.54 -13.79 36.42
C LEU A 865 3.04 -13.53 36.56
N GLY A 866 2.27 -13.82 35.51
CA GLY A 866 0.81 -13.79 35.52
C GLY A 866 0.20 -15.01 36.22
N ALA A 867 -1.14 -15.11 36.27
CA ALA A 867 -1.81 -16.26 36.89
C ALA A 867 -1.50 -17.58 36.17
N GLN A 868 -1.50 -17.58 34.84
CA GLN A 868 -1.22 -18.77 34.03
C GLN A 868 0.25 -19.19 34.14
N GLU A 869 1.19 -18.24 34.11
CA GLU A 869 2.60 -18.55 34.25
C GLU A 869 2.94 -19.02 35.68
N ALA A 870 2.26 -18.49 36.71
CA ALA A 870 2.33 -19.01 38.07
C ALA A 870 1.82 -20.46 38.18
N LEU A 871 0.69 -20.77 37.52
CA LEU A 871 0.13 -22.12 37.47
C LEU A 871 1.11 -23.10 36.80
N LEU A 872 1.60 -22.75 35.61
CA LEU A 872 2.55 -23.58 34.87
C LEU A 872 3.83 -23.80 35.67
N LEU A 873 4.39 -22.75 36.27
CA LEU A 873 5.56 -22.86 37.14
C LEU A 873 5.31 -23.81 38.31
N GLY A 874 4.18 -23.66 39.03
CA GLY A 874 3.83 -24.54 40.15
C GLY A 874 3.71 -26.00 39.74
N ILE A 875 3.09 -26.26 38.59
CA ILE A 875 2.94 -27.60 38.01
C ILE A 875 4.30 -28.22 37.67
N GLU A 876 5.22 -27.45 37.11
CA GLU A 876 6.59 -27.90 36.81
C GLU A 876 7.37 -28.19 38.09
N MET A 877 7.24 -27.34 39.13
CA MET A 877 7.88 -27.58 40.43
C MET A 877 7.34 -28.84 41.10
N THR A 878 6.03 -29.07 41.08
CA THR A 878 5.42 -30.26 41.71
C THR A 878 5.97 -31.55 41.10
N GLU A 879 6.13 -31.63 39.79
CA GLU A 879 6.74 -32.84 39.19
C GLU A 879 8.23 -32.94 39.44
N ALA A 880 8.97 -31.84 39.28
CA ALA A 880 10.41 -31.87 39.54
C ALA A 880 10.72 -32.34 40.98
N LEU A 881 9.85 -32.01 41.94
CA LEU A 881 9.95 -32.45 43.34
C LEU A 881 9.53 -33.91 43.56
N ARG A 882 8.68 -34.49 42.70
CA ARG A 882 8.34 -35.93 42.74
C ARG A 882 9.54 -36.80 42.36
N ASP A 883 10.36 -36.31 41.44
CA ASP A 883 11.55 -37.02 40.91
C ASP A 883 12.88 -36.63 41.61
N ALA A 884 12.83 -35.78 42.63
CA ALA A 884 14.03 -35.22 43.26
C ALA A 884 14.67 -36.18 44.30
N ASP A 885 15.98 -36.44 44.16
CA ASP A 885 16.77 -37.18 45.14
C ASP A 885 17.05 -36.35 46.42
N ALA A 886 17.05 -37.02 47.57
CA ALA A 886 17.30 -36.40 48.89
C ALA A 886 18.72 -35.78 49.05
N SER A 887 19.65 -36.06 48.13
CA SER A 887 21.04 -35.58 48.16
C SER A 887 21.23 -34.14 47.67
N ALA A 888 20.24 -33.54 46.97
CA ALA A 888 20.34 -32.22 46.34
C ALA A 888 19.69 -31.09 47.16
N LYS A 889 20.04 -30.97 48.45
CA LYS A 889 19.32 -30.14 49.43
C LYS A 889 19.04 -28.69 49.00
N GLN A 890 20.01 -28.00 48.38
CA GLN A 890 19.87 -26.58 48.05
C GLN A 890 18.93 -26.31 46.85
N VAL A 891 19.07 -27.08 45.76
CA VAL A 891 18.22 -26.93 44.57
C VAL A 891 16.78 -27.34 44.85
N VAL A 892 16.60 -28.42 45.60
CA VAL A 892 15.29 -28.89 46.06
C VAL A 892 14.61 -27.85 46.95
N GLU A 893 15.36 -27.18 47.82
CA GLU A 893 14.83 -26.09 48.66
C GLU A 893 14.36 -24.89 47.82
N MET A 894 15.13 -24.49 46.80
CA MET A 894 14.72 -23.43 45.87
C MET A 894 13.45 -23.81 45.08
N MET A 895 13.35 -25.06 44.62
CA MET A 895 12.14 -25.58 43.96
C MET A 895 10.92 -25.54 44.89
N ARG A 896 11.06 -25.94 46.17
CA ARG A 896 9.98 -25.85 47.17
C ARG A 896 9.54 -24.41 47.42
N ARG A 897 10.46 -23.46 47.47
CA ARG A 897 10.14 -22.04 47.61
C ARG A 897 9.33 -21.53 46.42
N LEU A 898 9.75 -21.83 45.19
CA LEU A 898 8.99 -21.49 43.98
C LEU A 898 7.61 -22.14 43.93
N GLN A 899 7.50 -23.41 44.33
CA GLN A 899 6.21 -24.10 44.47
C GLN A 899 5.30 -23.40 45.48
N THR A 900 5.85 -23.02 46.63
CA THR A 900 5.13 -22.31 47.69
C THR A 900 4.65 -20.93 47.22
N LEU A 901 5.51 -20.18 46.52
CA LEU A 901 5.15 -18.89 45.91
C LEU A 901 4.03 -19.06 44.88
N ALA A 902 4.06 -20.12 44.06
CA ALA A 902 3.00 -20.44 43.11
C ALA A 902 1.66 -20.73 43.76
N TRP A 903 1.67 -21.56 44.79
CA TRP A 903 0.48 -21.87 45.57
C TRP A 903 -0.09 -20.65 46.28
N GLN A 904 0.76 -19.87 46.98
CA GLN A 904 0.35 -18.63 47.65
C GLN A 904 -0.24 -17.61 46.67
N SER A 905 0.39 -17.46 45.50
CA SER A 905 -0.08 -16.58 44.44
C SER A 905 -1.47 -16.96 43.92
N LEU A 906 -1.76 -18.25 43.76
CA LEU A 906 -3.04 -18.73 43.23
C LEU A 906 -4.15 -18.89 44.29
N LYS A 907 -3.84 -18.69 45.57
CA LYS A 907 -4.86 -18.48 46.62
C LYS A 907 -5.65 -17.19 46.45
N ASP A 908 -5.07 -16.17 45.82
CA ASP A 908 -5.78 -14.92 45.55
C ASP A 908 -6.93 -15.17 44.56
N ALA A 909 -8.17 -15.02 45.02
CA ALA A 909 -9.38 -15.16 44.22
C ALA A 909 -9.36 -14.28 42.95
N ARG A 910 -8.72 -13.11 42.98
CA ARG A 910 -8.59 -12.22 41.81
C ARG A 910 -7.66 -12.80 40.74
N ARG A 911 -6.66 -13.58 41.14
CA ARG A 911 -5.76 -14.29 40.21
C ARG A 911 -6.41 -15.58 39.71
N LEU A 912 -7.11 -16.31 40.58
CA LEU A 912 -7.82 -17.52 40.23
C LEU A 912 -8.89 -17.27 39.15
N LYS A 913 -9.65 -16.17 39.25
CA LYS A 913 -10.60 -15.73 38.21
C LYS A 913 -9.95 -15.48 36.83
N LYS A 914 -8.62 -15.35 36.74
CA LYS A 914 -7.94 -15.16 35.44
C LYS A 914 -7.64 -16.48 34.73
N LEU A 915 -7.86 -17.61 35.40
CA LEU A 915 -7.68 -18.95 34.86
C LEU A 915 -9.00 -19.48 34.28
N SER A 916 -8.90 -20.32 33.26
CA SER A 916 -10.06 -21.07 32.75
C SER A 916 -10.44 -22.22 33.68
N VAL A 917 -11.66 -22.75 33.53
CA VAL A 917 -12.12 -23.93 34.29
C VAL A 917 -11.17 -25.12 34.14
N GLN A 918 -10.63 -25.33 32.93
CA GLN A 918 -9.69 -26.42 32.66
C GLN A 918 -8.30 -26.16 33.26
N GLU A 919 -7.84 -24.91 33.26
CA GLU A 919 -6.60 -24.51 33.92
C GLU A 919 -6.68 -24.68 35.44
N VAL A 920 -7.83 -24.33 36.05
CA VAL A 920 -8.09 -24.56 37.49
C VAL A 920 -8.12 -26.05 37.82
N ALA A 921 -8.85 -26.86 37.04
CA ALA A 921 -8.92 -28.31 37.25
C ALA A 921 -7.53 -28.97 37.17
N LEU A 922 -6.69 -28.53 36.22
CA LEU A 922 -5.30 -28.97 36.16
C LEU A 922 -4.52 -28.54 37.41
N GLY A 923 -4.67 -27.29 37.85
CA GLY A 923 -4.02 -26.80 39.07
C GLY A 923 -4.39 -27.58 40.33
N THR A 924 -5.66 -27.96 40.47
CA THR A 924 -6.16 -28.78 41.58
C THR A 924 -5.53 -30.17 41.58
N ARG A 925 -5.48 -30.82 40.41
CA ARG A 925 -4.87 -32.15 40.25
C ARG A 925 -3.40 -32.20 40.66
N TYR A 926 -2.67 -31.10 40.47
CA TYR A 926 -1.26 -30.97 40.85
C TYR A 926 -1.05 -30.29 42.23
N GLY A 927 -2.11 -30.06 43.01
CA GLY A 927 -2.05 -29.45 44.33
C GLY A 927 -1.57 -27.99 44.35
N VAL A 928 -1.57 -27.31 43.19
CA VAL A 928 -1.13 -25.91 43.07
C VAL A 928 -2.29 -24.95 43.40
N VAL A 929 -3.53 -25.39 43.18
CA VAL A 929 -4.76 -24.67 43.52
C VAL A 929 -5.51 -25.48 44.57
N ALA A 930 -6.02 -24.81 45.61
CA ALA A 930 -6.80 -25.47 46.65
C ALA A 930 -8.11 -26.03 46.09
N GLU A 931 -8.51 -27.22 46.55
CA GLU A 931 -9.86 -27.74 46.29
C GLU A 931 -10.90 -26.78 46.89
N ALA A 932 -11.98 -26.52 46.16
CA ALA A 932 -13.06 -25.68 46.65
C ALA A 932 -13.61 -26.29 47.97
N PRO A 933 -13.81 -25.50 49.03
CA PRO A 933 -14.28 -26.03 50.31
C PRO A 933 -15.70 -26.58 50.13
N GLY A 934 -15.83 -27.91 50.11
CA GLY A 934 -17.14 -28.53 49.96
C GLY A 934 -17.22 -29.99 49.52
N VAL A 935 -16.23 -30.86 49.75
CA VAL A 935 -16.46 -32.32 49.84
C VAL A 935 -15.41 -32.91 50.79
N SER A 936 -15.84 -33.29 51.98
CA SER A 936 -15.08 -34.12 52.91
C SER A 936 -14.75 -35.48 52.28
N ALA A 937 -13.48 -35.89 52.35
CA ALA A 937 -13.07 -37.28 52.12
C ALA A 937 -13.82 -38.23 53.08
N PRO A 938 -14.22 -39.44 52.66
CA PRO A 938 -14.34 -40.53 53.61
C PRO A 938 -12.93 -41.05 53.91
N CYS A 939 -12.70 -41.34 55.19
CA CYS A 939 -11.46 -41.81 55.79
C CYS A 939 -10.78 -43.00 55.09
#